data_AF-A0AAW2I6T2-F1
#
_entry.id   AF-A0AAW2I6T2-F1
#
_cell.length_a   1.000
_cell.length_b   1.000
_cell.length_c   1.000
_cell.angle_alpha   90.00
_cell.angle_beta   90.00
_cell.angle_gamma   90.00
#
_symmetry.space_group_name_H-M   'P 1'
#
loop_
_entity.id
_entity.type
_entity.pdbx_description
1 polymer ?
#
loop_
_entity_poly.entity_id
_entity_poly.type
_entity_poly.pdbx_seq_one_letter_code
_entity_poly.pdbx_strand_id
1 'polypeptide(L)'
;METHRRGRSGSYVAFVKGFFEKTVNIQIEEVLQDAENPEEVVQWLKQAGIAVDEQDRNGWSLLHHSVRSNRADLLEWLAQEGENFGVRDACGRTALHIAVAERRTNLFDSLIANGCDVNGRDGLGRTPLFAAVDGNDDESVRRLIDYGCDVNARDKDGATALHVACQKSPGVAMCLVEKGAENLRDKHGHSAVQVAVLSNRELAMTLLDRFEDATALHAAAAADDFEFLRFAHEKGYDLDGRNENGEACMHLAAAAGNSLALEWLIRQGCDLNARNKFGATPLHYAVATRQVAAIKLLAVAGCNTFVLDDRGLAPGHLAALLNVFADVLMSDARDSNGATALHYAVFKNNVKHAKLLLERGCDVNARDDEGLTPLHVAALRSYDESLALLLSYGADCDVPCHTGETALHFAVYKRQREMILRLIDEDCHLNPRDDSGSTPLHIAAKNNDIATVKLLVDKGCDAHLKDDEGWTAWSYLEDVESLPLPAAVYTRDLLLCMELVADGRDLNEKLGNWTALHVASRENNPIIVQWLVDLGCDGNICDENGWTPLHIAIIGGMHEVTDILLHERTESMYKDPDGWSYLHYAAVADNPDLIARLLGAGCDANVRSDAGVTPLHVAVVKNRKNLIPLLVANGADIDARTNSGETALHAAAESGDKELISCLIENGASVRVKDNTGRTAFLVAAENEHWETAIWMARNGSDFREADRNGFNALHIAAGHGCREAIEWLLRNGADPNVRDKFGRSPLHFAIQYRQLAAAEYLLDNGCDNLPKDNTGATPLLLPYVVDYSVSDLIKVGSLIEKYSKASSSKWRVVQIEKLCFIDTSFEDEFGSAENEHSTFTGSAASEDARFQLPVEEDRDAKMLSASGAVATLLFVTVTAYVLTPKPSNNPNDNRPDVYVAGFFPYDDNVSESEIGRGVMPAVKLAVDHINENPTVLRNYVLHMWWNDTRRRGK
;
A
#
# COMPACT_ATOMS: atom_id res chain seq x y z
N MET A 1 -18.41 -84.83 34.83
CA MET A 1 -16.97 -85.18 34.90
C MET A 1 -16.39 -84.45 36.10
N GLU A 2 -15.54 -85.12 36.87
CA GLU A 2 -15.02 -84.65 38.15
C GLU A 2 -13.53 -84.30 38.03
N THR A 3 -13.02 -83.47 38.97
CA THR A 3 -11.61 -83.05 39.12
C THR A 3 -11.08 -82.04 38.04
N HIS A 4 -10.23 -81.04 38.35
CA HIS A 4 -9.72 -80.56 39.64
C HIS A 4 -9.18 -79.11 39.54
N ARG A 5 -9.27 -78.33 40.63
CA ARG A 5 -8.32 -77.30 41.18
C ARG A 5 -7.57 -76.37 40.19
N ARG A 6 -7.44 -75.05 40.42
CA ARG A 6 -7.34 -74.29 41.70
C ARG A 6 -7.47 -72.78 41.42
N GLY A 7 -8.08 -72.00 42.33
CA GLY A 7 -7.87 -70.54 42.42
C GLY A 7 -9.13 -69.69 42.62
N ARG A 8 -9.11 -68.81 43.64
CA ARG A 8 -10.12 -67.79 44.00
C ARG A 8 -11.40 -68.27 44.70
N SER A 9 -11.21 -68.82 45.90
CA SER A 9 -12.18 -68.67 46.99
C SER A 9 -12.39 -67.18 47.30
N GLY A 10 -13.55 -66.64 46.92
CA GLY A 10 -13.90 -65.23 47.11
C GLY A 10 -15.07 -64.77 46.21
N SER A 11 -15.15 -65.27 44.97
CA SER A 11 -16.25 -64.92 44.05
C SER A 11 -17.49 -65.80 44.18
N TYR A 12 -17.35 -67.07 44.57
CA TYR A 12 -18.47 -68.02 44.49
C TYR A 12 -19.61 -67.77 45.50
N VAL A 13 -19.32 -67.23 46.68
CA VAL A 13 -20.37 -66.86 47.67
C VAL A 13 -21.16 -65.63 47.20
N ALA A 14 -20.49 -64.66 46.56
CA ALA A 14 -21.15 -63.53 45.91
C ALA A 14 -21.98 -63.98 44.68
N PHE A 15 -21.48 -64.97 43.92
CA PHE A 15 -22.18 -65.50 42.75
C PHE A 15 -23.47 -66.27 43.11
N VAL A 16 -23.49 -67.00 44.23
CA VAL A 16 -24.67 -67.76 44.68
C VAL A 16 -25.75 -66.86 45.32
N LYS A 17 -25.38 -65.84 46.12
CA LYS A 17 -26.33 -64.77 46.49
C LYS A 17 -26.85 -64.03 45.25
N GLY A 18 -25.94 -63.75 44.31
CA GLY A 18 -26.22 -63.12 43.03
C GLY A 18 -27.37 -63.75 42.23
N PHE A 19 -27.50 -65.08 42.30
CA PHE A 19 -28.46 -65.87 41.52
C PHE A 19 -29.82 -66.06 42.21
N PHE A 20 -29.88 -66.14 43.54
CA PHE A 20 -31.14 -66.25 44.29
C PHE A 20 -31.97 -64.96 44.24
N GLU A 21 -31.31 -63.81 44.40
CA GLU A 21 -31.93 -62.48 44.47
C GLU A 21 -32.54 -61.99 43.14
N LYS A 22 -32.37 -62.71 42.02
CA LYS A 22 -33.10 -62.45 40.77
C LYS A 22 -34.51 -63.07 40.72
N THR A 23 -34.78 -64.04 41.59
CA THR A 23 -36.01 -64.84 41.58
C THR A 23 -37.16 -64.15 42.34
N VAL A 24 -36.82 -63.43 43.42
CA VAL A 24 -37.81 -62.82 44.34
C VAL A 24 -38.67 -61.76 43.64
N ASN A 25 -38.06 -60.86 42.85
CA ASN A 25 -38.80 -59.83 42.10
C ASN A 25 -39.81 -60.38 41.08
N ILE A 26 -39.57 -61.57 40.53
CA ILE A 26 -40.49 -62.20 39.57
C ILE A 26 -41.61 -62.92 40.34
N GLN A 27 -41.27 -63.61 41.43
CA GLN A 27 -42.24 -64.37 42.21
C GLN A 27 -43.22 -63.50 43.03
N ILE A 28 -42.78 -62.35 43.54
CA ILE A 28 -43.68 -61.45 44.31
C ILE A 28 -44.79 -60.88 43.41
N GLU A 29 -44.48 -60.44 42.19
CA GLU A 29 -45.50 -59.91 41.26
C GLU A 29 -46.49 -60.99 40.80
N GLU A 30 -46.05 -62.24 40.62
CA GLU A 30 -46.93 -63.39 40.32
C GLU A 30 -47.85 -63.72 41.51
N VAL A 31 -47.31 -63.82 42.73
CA VAL A 31 -48.08 -64.11 43.95
C VAL A 31 -49.13 -63.02 44.25
N LEU A 32 -48.83 -61.75 43.97
CA LEU A 32 -49.77 -60.64 44.15
C LEU A 32 -50.93 -60.63 43.13
N GLN A 33 -50.76 -61.29 41.99
CA GLN A 33 -51.82 -61.48 40.98
C GLN A 33 -52.72 -62.68 41.34
N ASP A 34 -52.13 -63.78 41.81
CA ASP A 34 -52.84 -65.04 42.07
C ASP A 34 -53.53 -65.12 43.45
N ALA A 35 -53.03 -64.40 44.47
CA ALA A 35 -53.60 -64.46 45.82
C ALA A 35 -54.97 -63.77 45.92
N GLU A 36 -55.97 -64.43 46.51
CA GLU A 36 -57.32 -63.85 46.65
C GLU A 36 -57.38 -62.81 47.79
N ASN A 37 -56.51 -62.93 48.81
CA ASN A 37 -56.57 -62.15 50.04
C ASN A 37 -55.17 -61.79 50.59
N PRO A 38 -55.05 -60.74 51.45
CA PRO A 38 -53.77 -60.35 52.06
C PRO A 38 -53.05 -61.46 52.83
N GLU A 39 -53.80 -62.32 53.51
CA GLU A 39 -53.26 -63.37 54.37
C GLU A 39 -52.45 -64.43 53.60
N GLU A 40 -52.87 -64.79 52.38
CA GLU A 40 -52.13 -65.70 51.49
C GLU A 40 -50.75 -65.15 51.12
N VAL A 41 -50.67 -63.85 50.81
CA VAL A 41 -49.40 -63.17 50.48
C VAL A 41 -48.45 -63.15 51.68
N VAL A 42 -48.99 -62.83 52.87
CA VAL A 42 -48.22 -62.79 54.12
C VAL A 42 -47.78 -64.20 54.56
N GLN A 43 -48.63 -65.22 54.34
CA GLN A 43 -48.28 -66.61 54.59
C GLN A 43 -47.20 -67.11 53.62
N TRP A 44 -47.23 -66.69 52.35
CA TRP A 44 -46.18 -66.97 51.38
C TRP A 44 -44.85 -66.31 51.78
N LEU A 45 -44.85 -65.03 52.14
CA LEU A 45 -43.64 -64.32 52.63
C LEU A 45 -43.01 -65.02 53.85
N LYS A 46 -43.83 -65.43 54.81
CA LYS A 46 -43.40 -66.21 55.99
C LYS A 46 -42.80 -67.58 55.61
N GLN A 47 -43.30 -68.24 54.56
CA GLN A 47 -42.73 -69.50 54.06
C GLN A 47 -41.44 -69.30 53.26
N ALA A 48 -41.34 -68.19 52.52
CA ALA A 48 -40.12 -67.76 51.83
C ALA A 48 -39.03 -67.25 52.78
N GLY A 49 -39.39 -66.89 54.01
CA GLY A 49 -38.49 -66.35 55.03
C GLY A 49 -38.17 -64.86 54.85
N ILE A 50 -39.06 -64.13 54.17
CA ILE A 50 -38.93 -62.70 53.83
C ILE A 50 -39.75 -61.88 54.85
N ALA A 51 -39.20 -60.78 55.37
CA ALA A 51 -39.95 -59.88 56.25
C ALA A 51 -40.85 -58.92 55.46
N VAL A 52 -41.94 -58.42 56.07
CA VAL A 52 -42.94 -57.56 55.40
C VAL A 52 -42.33 -56.20 54.98
N ASP A 53 -41.39 -55.71 55.80
CA ASP A 53 -40.62 -54.48 55.61
C ASP A 53 -39.35 -54.67 54.75
N GLU A 54 -38.99 -55.91 54.41
CA GLU A 54 -37.75 -56.22 53.68
C GLU A 54 -37.79 -55.64 52.26
N GLN A 55 -36.72 -54.91 51.91
CA GLN A 55 -36.60 -54.25 50.61
C GLN A 55 -35.78 -55.09 49.63
N ASP A 56 -36.28 -55.22 48.40
CA ASP A 56 -35.55 -55.86 47.30
C ASP A 56 -34.37 -55.02 46.78
N ARG A 57 -33.68 -55.50 45.73
CA ARG A 57 -32.54 -54.78 45.12
C ARG A 57 -32.89 -53.42 44.51
N ASN A 58 -34.17 -53.17 44.20
CA ASN A 58 -34.67 -51.87 43.73
C ASN A 58 -35.14 -51.00 44.91
N GLY A 59 -35.03 -51.46 46.16
CA GLY A 59 -35.55 -50.79 47.34
C GLY A 59 -37.06 -50.99 47.55
N TRP A 60 -37.71 -51.94 46.87
CA TRP A 60 -39.15 -52.15 47.01
C TRP A 60 -39.47 -53.11 48.16
N SER A 61 -40.23 -52.62 49.14
CA SER A 61 -40.93 -53.42 50.15
C SER A 61 -42.30 -53.88 49.64
N LEU A 62 -43.03 -54.69 50.41
CA LEU A 62 -44.37 -55.17 50.05
C LEU A 62 -45.34 -54.02 49.69
N LEU A 63 -45.21 -52.88 50.37
CA LEU A 63 -45.94 -51.63 50.09
C LEU A 63 -45.77 -51.13 48.64
N HIS A 64 -44.57 -51.22 48.08
CA HIS A 64 -44.29 -50.72 46.72
C HIS A 64 -44.88 -51.68 45.67
N HIS A 65 -44.75 -52.99 45.93
CA HIS A 65 -45.31 -54.04 45.09
C HIS A 65 -46.86 -54.08 45.12
N SER A 66 -47.49 -53.82 46.27
CA SER A 66 -48.96 -53.74 46.39
C SER A 66 -49.55 -52.53 45.67
N VAL A 67 -48.89 -51.37 45.72
CA VAL A 67 -49.27 -50.18 44.92
C VAL A 67 -49.23 -50.48 43.43
N ARG A 68 -48.12 -51.04 42.93
CA ARG A 68 -47.95 -51.38 41.51
C ARG A 68 -49.01 -52.36 41.02
N SER A 69 -49.30 -53.38 41.84
CA SER A 69 -50.32 -54.41 41.61
C SER A 69 -51.76 -53.93 41.84
N ASN A 70 -51.97 -52.67 42.25
CA ASN A 70 -53.27 -52.06 42.53
C ASN A 70 -54.09 -52.73 43.64
N ARG A 71 -53.43 -53.31 44.66
CA ARG A 71 -54.06 -54.05 45.76
C ARG A 71 -54.35 -53.14 46.96
N ALA A 72 -55.52 -52.48 46.93
CA ALA A 72 -55.99 -51.61 48.02
C ALA A 72 -56.19 -52.37 49.34
N ASP A 73 -56.63 -53.62 49.27
CA ASP A 73 -56.81 -54.53 50.41
C ASP A 73 -55.50 -54.85 51.14
N LEU A 74 -54.40 -55.03 50.40
CA LEU A 74 -53.07 -55.17 50.99
C LEU A 74 -52.57 -53.87 51.63
N LEU A 75 -52.95 -52.69 51.10
CA LEU A 75 -52.64 -51.41 51.76
C LEU A 75 -53.42 -51.26 53.07
N GLU A 76 -54.69 -51.63 53.09
CA GLU A 76 -55.50 -51.64 54.33
C GLU A 76 -54.95 -52.62 55.37
N TRP A 77 -54.46 -53.79 54.94
CA TRP A 77 -53.80 -54.75 55.84
C TRP A 77 -52.47 -54.21 56.40
N LEU A 78 -51.59 -53.68 55.54
CA LEU A 78 -50.32 -53.05 55.95
C LEU A 78 -50.55 -51.89 56.94
N ALA A 79 -51.61 -51.11 56.75
CA ALA A 79 -52.01 -50.05 57.65
C ALA A 79 -52.47 -50.57 59.03
N GLN A 80 -53.22 -51.68 59.08
CA GLN A 80 -53.67 -52.30 60.33
C GLN A 80 -52.51 -52.86 61.16
N GLU A 81 -51.50 -53.43 60.52
CA GLU A 81 -50.28 -53.92 61.20
C GLU A 81 -49.31 -52.78 61.61
N GLY A 82 -49.57 -51.54 61.19
CA GLY A 82 -48.79 -50.36 61.56
C GLY A 82 -47.48 -50.19 60.77
N GLU A 83 -47.42 -50.72 59.55
CA GLU A 83 -46.25 -50.64 58.69
C GLU A 83 -45.93 -49.21 58.23
N ASN A 84 -44.66 -48.96 57.87
CA ASN A 84 -44.20 -47.62 57.54
C ASN A 84 -44.49 -47.22 56.08
N PHE A 85 -45.45 -46.32 55.86
CA PHE A 85 -45.80 -45.81 54.52
C PHE A 85 -44.79 -44.78 53.96
N GLY A 86 -43.81 -44.35 54.77
CA GLY A 86 -42.72 -43.45 54.38
C GLY A 86 -41.48 -44.12 53.79
N VAL A 87 -41.49 -45.45 53.59
CA VAL A 87 -40.37 -46.19 52.97
C VAL A 87 -40.15 -45.72 51.52
N ARG A 88 -38.89 -45.79 51.07
CA ARG A 88 -38.44 -45.26 49.76
C ARG A 88 -37.67 -46.30 48.97
N ASP A 89 -37.86 -46.30 47.66
CA ASP A 89 -37.09 -47.14 46.74
C ASP A 89 -35.63 -46.65 46.55
N ALA A 90 -34.83 -47.41 45.80
CA ALA A 90 -33.44 -47.07 45.51
C ALA A 90 -33.27 -45.77 44.69
N CYS A 91 -34.34 -45.31 44.03
CA CYS A 91 -34.43 -44.01 43.36
C CYS A 91 -34.96 -42.91 44.30
N GLY A 92 -35.14 -43.19 45.60
CA GLY A 92 -35.66 -42.27 46.62
C GLY A 92 -37.17 -42.04 46.57
N ARG A 93 -37.90 -42.68 45.64
CA ARG A 93 -39.35 -42.49 45.43
C ARG A 93 -40.14 -43.09 46.57
N THR A 94 -41.20 -42.41 47.00
CA THR A 94 -42.20 -42.95 47.95
C THR A 94 -43.23 -43.83 47.21
N ALA A 95 -44.00 -44.62 47.96
CA ALA A 95 -45.13 -45.38 47.43
C ALA A 95 -46.09 -44.52 46.57
N LEU A 96 -46.34 -43.26 46.95
CA LEU A 96 -47.19 -42.34 46.19
C LEU A 96 -46.59 -41.92 44.82
N HIS A 97 -45.26 -41.84 44.68
CA HIS A 97 -44.64 -41.63 43.36
C HIS A 97 -44.84 -42.84 42.44
N ILE A 98 -44.83 -44.06 42.99
CA ILE A 98 -45.11 -45.27 42.23
C ILE A 98 -46.60 -45.31 41.86
N ALA A 99 -47.50 -44.93 42.79
CA ALA A 99 -48.92 -44.82 42.50
C ALA A 99 -49.22 -43.84 41.35
N VAL A 100 -48.53 -42.68 41.31
CA VAL A 100 -48.60 -41.74 40.18
C VAL A 100 -48.03 -42.35 38.89
N ALA A 101 -46.84 -42.95 38.94
CA ALA A 101 -46.19 -43.52 37.75
C ALA A 101 -47.01 -44.66 37.11
N GLU A 102 -47.70 -45.44 37.93
CA GLU A 102 -48.57 -46.56 37.53
C GLU A 102 -50.05 -46.15 37.36
N ARG A 103 -50.37 -44.85 37.47
CA ARG A 103 -51.72 -44.26 37.33
C ARG A 103 -52.79 -44.88 38.24
N ARG A 104 -52.46 -45.10 39.52
CA ARG A 104 -53.30 -45.72 40.56
C ARG A 104 -53.94 -44.68 41.48
N THR A 105 -54.70 -43.76 40.90
CA THR A 105 -55.35 -42.63 41.60
C THR A 105 -56.32 -43.07 42.71
N ASN A 106 -56.89 -44.27 42.61
CA ASN A 106 -57.74 -44.92 43.60
C ASN A 106 -57.01 -45.28 44.92
N LEU A 107 -55.67 -45.38 44.91
CA LEU A 107 -54.89 -45.74 46.10
C LEU A 107 -54.44 -44.51 46.90
N PHE A 108 -54.59 -43.29 46.36
CA PHE A 108 -54.08 -42.07 47.00
C PHE A 108 -54.74 -41.82 48.35
N ASP A 109 -56.05 -42.05 48.47
CA ASP A 109 -56.79 -41.94 49.74
C ASP A 109 -56.15 -42.78 50.84
N SER A 110 -55.88 -44.06 50.56
CA SER A 110 -55.29 -45.01 51.52
C SER A 110 -53.82 -44.68 51.81
N LEU A 111 -53.02 -44.36 50.79
CA LEU A 111 -51.61 -44.01 50.98
C LEU A 111 -51.42 -42.75 51.85
N ILE A 112 -52.19 -41.69 51.58
CA ILE A 112 -52.06 -40.40 52.27
C ILE A 112 -52.67 -40.47 53.68
N ALA A 113 -53.82 -41.14 53.86
CA ALA A 113 -54.43 -41.33 55.18
C ALA A 113 -53.51 -42.12 56.14
N ASN A 114 -52.72 -43.06 55.61
CA ASN A 114 -51.74 -43.83 56.38
C ASN A 114 -50.35 -43.18 56.47
N GLY A 115 -50.24 -41.88 56.17
CA GLY A 115 -49.06 -41.07 56.44
C GLY A 115 -48.00 -41.05 55.34
N CYS A 116 -48.30 -41.50 54.10
CA CYS A 116 -47.42 -41.23 52.97
C CYS A 116 -47.40 -39.73 52.65
N ASP A 117 -46.21 -39.14 52.69
CA ASP A 117 -45.99 -37.71 52.42
C ASP A 117 -46.35 -37.33 50.97
N VAL A 118 -47.37 -36.48 50.82
CA VAL A 118 -47.84 -35.92 49.53
C VAL A 118 -46.77 -35.05 48.85
N ASN A 119 -45.85 -34.48 49.64
CA ASN A 119 -44.74 -33.64 49.19
C ASN A 119 -43.38 -34.36 49.30
N GLY A 120 -43.40 -35.68 49.48
CA GLY A 120 -42.17 -36.48 49.57
C GLY A 120 -41.33 -36.27 48.32
N ARG A 121 -40.00 -36.24 48.44
CA ARG A 121 -39.10 -35.95 47.32
C ARG A 121 -38.34 -37.18 46.83
N ASP A 122 -38.33 -37.46 45.54
CA ASP A 122 -37.51 -38.52 44.95
C ASP A 122 -36.00 -38.21 44.97
N GLY A 123 -35.18 -39.11 44.43
CA GLY A 123 -33.73 -38.94 44.30
C GLY A 123 -33.29 -37.77 43.40
N LEU A 124 -34.20 -37.17 42.63
CA LEU A 124 -34.03 -35.93 41.87
C LEU A 124 -34.66 -34.71 42.58
N GLY A 125 -35.19 -34.88 43.79
CA GLY A 125 -35.85 -33.82 44.54
C GLY A 125 -37.30 -33.55 44.13
N ARG A 126 -37.82 -34.27 43.12
CA ARG A 126 -39.15 -34.08 42.55
C ARG A 126 -40.23 -34.64 43.47
N THR A 127 -41.42 -34.05 43.46
CA THR A 127 -42.59 -34.51 44.22
C THR A 127 -43.49 -35.45 43.39
N PRO A 128 -44.48 -36.14 44.00
CA PRO A 128 -45.52 -36.87 43.26
C PRO A 128 -46.25 -35.98 42.25
N LEU A 129 -46.50 -34.70 42.58
CA LEU A 129 -47.10 -33.73 41.65
C LEU A 129 -46.22 -33.55 40.41
N PHE A 130 -44.92 -33.35 40.60
CA PHE A 130 -43.95 -33.26 39.52
C PHE A 130 -43.97 -34.49 38.60
N ALA A 131 -44.03 -35.69 39.19
CA ALA A 131 -44.11 -36.94 38.44
C ALA A 131 -45.44 -37.07 37.66
N ALA A 132 -46.55 -36.56 38.22
CA ALA A 132 -47.86 -36.55 37.55
C ALA A 132 -47.89 -35.61 36.35
N VAL A 133 -47.27 -34.44 36.47
CA VAL A 133 -47.12 -33.48 35.35
C VAL A 133 -46.20 -34.03 34.26
N ASP A 134 -45.02 -34.57 34.61
CA ASP A 134 -44.08 -35.15 33.63
C ASP A 134 -44.67 -36.37 32.91
N GLY A 135 -45.44 -37.20 33.65
CA GLY A 135 -46.19 -38.33 33.13
C GLY A 135 -47.49 -38.00 32.38
N ASN A 136 -47.83 -36.71 32.25
CA ASN A 136 -49.06 -36.20 31.63
C ASN A 136 -50.33 -36.92 32.15
N ASP A 137 -50.52 -36.86 33.48
CA ASP A 137 -51.66 -37.44 34.20
C ASP A 137 -52.44 -36.35 34.96
N ASP A 138 -53.33 -35.67 34.23
CA ASP A 138 -54.26 -34.66 34.72
C ASP A 138 -55.10 -35.11 35.93
N GLU A 139 -55.43 -36.41 36.04
CA GLU A 139 -56.24 -36.93 37.15
C GLU A 139 -55.40 -36.99 38.43
N SER A 140 -54.19 -37.58 38.35
CA SER A 140 -53.24 -37.58 39.47
C SER A 140 -52.89 -36.15 39.90
N VAL A 141 -52.67 -35.22 38.96
CA VAL A 141 -52.42 -33.80 39.26
C VAL A 141 -53.57 -33.20 40.08
N ARG A 142 -54.82 -33.34 39.62
CA ARG A 142 -55.99 -32.78 40.33
C ARG A 142 -56.15 -33.39 41.73
N ARG A 143 -56.05 -34.72 41.86
CA ARG A 143 -56.16 -35.37 43.18
C ARG A 143 -55.07 -34.91 44.14
N LEU A 144 -53.81 -34.81 43.71
CA LEU A 144 -52.72 -34.33 44.56
C LEU A 144 -52.91 -32.88 45.03
N ILE A 145 -53.44 -32.01 44.15
CA ILE A 145 -53.82 -30.63 44.52
C ILE A 145 -54.93 -30.62 45.58
N ASP A 146 -55.95 -31.47 45.44
CA ASP A 146 -57.04 -31.56 46.42
C ASP A 146 -56.56 -32.08 47.80
N TYR A 147 -55.47 -32.86 47.85
CA TYR A 147 -54.78 -33.23 49.10
C TYR A 147 -53.83 -32.15 49.65
N GLY A 148 -53.74 -30.98 49.03
CA GLY A 148 -52.91 -29.88 49.51
C GLY A 148 -51.41 -30.07 49.26
N CYS A 149 -51.03 -30.68 48.13
CA CYS A 149 -49.62 -30.70 47.71
C CYS A 149 -49.06 -29.28 47.48
N ASP A 150 -47.76 -29.11 47.72
CA ASP A 150 -47.03 -27.87 47.44
C ASP A 150 -46.81 -27.72 45.92
N VAL A 151 -47.64 -26.89 45.29
CA VAL A 151 -47.56 -26.57 43.85
C VAL A 151 -46.28 -25.82 43.46
N ASN A 152 -45.61 -25.19 44.44
CA ASN A 152 -44.36 -24.44 44.27
C ASN A 152 -43.14 -25.24 44.72
N ALA A 153 -43.31 -26.53 45.05
CA ALA A 153 -42.21 -27.41 45.39
C ALA A 153 -41.16 -27.44 44.27
N ARG A 154 -39.89 -27.27 44.67
CA ARG A 154 -38.75 -27.27 43.75
C ARG A 154 -37.96 -28.58 43.78
N ASP A 155 -37.57 -29.06 42.61
CA ASP A 155 -36.67 -30.21 42.45
C ASP A 155 -35.19 -29.84 42.72
N LYS A 156 -34.26 -30.76 42.39
CA LYS A 156 -32.81 -30.49 42.55
C LYS A 156 -32.27 -29.42 41.61
N ASP A 157 -32.91 -29.16 40.48
CA ASP A 157 -32.50 -28.13 39.52
C ASP A 157 -33.25 -26.81 39.74
N GLY A 158 -34.13 -26.77 40.76
CA GLY A 158 -34.85 -25.57 41.18
C GLY A 158 -36.10 -25.29 40.36
N ALA A 159 -36.41 -26.13 39.37
CA ALA A 159 -37.64 -26.05 38.60
C ALA A 159 -38.85 -26.35 39.49
N THR A 160 -40.03 -25.93 39.06
CA THR A 160 -41.33 -26.28 39.69
C THR A 160 -42.17 -27.13 38.75
N ALA A 161 -43.23 -27.75 39.27
CA ALA A 161 -44.20 -28.49 38.46
C ALA A 161 -44.79 -27.62 37.31
N LEU A 162 -44.90 -26.30 37.51
CA LEU A 162 -45.36 -25.37 36.48
C LEU A 162 -44.39 -25.26 35.29
N HIS A 163 -43.07 -25.36 35.50
CA HIS A 163 -42.08 -25.34 34.40
C HIS A 163 -42.28 -26.54 33.47
N VAL A 164 -42.45 -27.73 34.05
CA VAL A 164 -42.71 -28.97 33.30
C VAL A 164 -44.07 -28.90 32.61
N ALA A 165 -45.09 -28.36 33.29
CA ALA A 165 -46.44 -28.22 32.73
C ALA A 165 -46.43 -27.33 31.48
N CYS A 166 -45.66 -26.23 31.47
CA CYS A 166 -45.54 -25.33 30.32
C CYS A 166 -44.95 -26.01 29.06
N GLN A 167 -44.17 -27.08 29.23
CA GLN A 167 -43.62 -27.87 28.12
C GLN A 167 -44.56 -29.01 27.67
N LYS A 168 -45.40 -29.53 28.57
CA LYS A 168 -46.15 -30.79 28.38
C LYS A 168 -47.65 -30.59 28.15
N SER A 169 -48.31 -29.80 28.99
CA SER A 169 -49.77 -29.68 29.05
C SER A 169 -50.20 -28.26 29.47
N PRO A 170 -50.62 -27.42 28.51
CA PRO A 170 -51.12 -26.07 28.80
C PRO A 170 -52.33 -26.05 29.75
N GLY A 171 -53.19 -27.07 29.70
CA GLY A 171 -54.35 -27.19 30.60
C GLY A 171 -53.92 -27.43 32.05
N VAL A 172 -52.91 -28.27 32.27
CA VAL A 172 -52.31 -28.47 33.60
C VAL A 172 -51.55 -27.23 34.07
N ALA A 173 -50.82 -26.55 33.18
CA ALA A 173 -50.14 -25.30 33.51
C ALA A 173 -51.12 -24.24 34.03
N MET A 174 -52.23 -24.01 33.33
CA MET A 174 -53.28 -23.09 33.78
C MET A 174 -53.93 -23.54 35.10
N CYS A 175 -54.19 -24.84 35.27
CA CYS A 175 -54.74 -25.39 36.51
C CYS A 175 -53.80 -25.15 37.72
N LEU A 176 -52.49 -25.29 37.54
CA LEU A 176 -51.49 -24.99 38.57
C LEU A 176 -51.48 -23.49 38.92
N VAL A 177 -51.53 -22.60 37.92
CA VAL A 177 -51.59 -21.14 38.14
C VAL A 177 -52.86 -20.73 38.89
N GLU A 178 -54.02 -21.28 38.54
CA GLU A 178 -55.29 -21.07 39.27
C GLU A 178 -55.25 -21.54 40.73
N LYS A 179 -54.33 -22.47 41.05
CA LYS A 179 -54.13 -23.05 42.38
C LYS A 179 -52.95 -22.43 43.15
N GLY A 180 -52.40 -21.32 42.67
CA GLY A 180 -51.36 -20.55 43.36
C GLY A 180 -49.92 -20.92 42.99
N ALA A 181 -49.70 -21.55 41.84
CA ALA A 181 -48.34 -21.70 41.32
C ALA A 181 -47.75 -20.33 40.95
N GLU A 182 -46.55 -20.05 41.45
CA GLU A 182 -45.81 -18.80 41.24
C GLU A 182 -44.84 -18.93 40.05
N ASN A 183 -44.57 -17.83 39.35
CA ASN A 183 -43.56 -17.77 38.28
C ASN A 183 -42.13 -17.66 38.85
N LEU A 184 -41.77 -18.65 39.67
CA LEU A 184 -40.44 -18.81 40.24
C LEU A 184 -39.40 -19.09 39.15
N ARG A 185 -38.14 -18.69 39.37
CA ARG A 185 -37.01 -19.08 38.52
C ARG A 185 -36.41 -20.43 38.93
N ASP A 186 -35.93 -21.22 37.98
CA ASP A 186 -35.06 -22.38 38.23
C ASP A 186 -33.61 -21.96 38.59
N LYS A 187 -32.69 -22.91 38.78
CA LYS A 187 -31.26 -22.60 39.04
C LYS A 187 -30.50 -22.08 37.81
N HIS A 188 -31.10 -22.16 36.62
CA HIS A 188 -30.56 -21.60 35.38
C HIS A 188 -31.09 -20.18 35.12
N GLY A 189 -32.00 -19.68 35.97
CA GLY A 189 -32.62 -18.36 35.87
C GLY A 189 -33.89 -18.34 34.99
N HIS A 190 -34.31 -19.47 34.43
CA HIS A 190 -35.51 -19.53 33.60
C HIS A 190 -36.76 -19.47 34.47
N SER A 191 -37.74 -18.68 34.05
CA SER A 191 -39.09 -18.67 34.61
C SER A 191 -40.02 -19.63 33.85
N ALA A 192 -41.18 -19.96 34.42
CA ALA A 192 -42.19 -20.75 33.72
C ALA A 192 -42.73 -20.04 32.46
N VAL A 193 -42.85 -18.69 32.50
CA VAL A 193 -43.25 -17.90 31.32
C VAL A 193 -42.20 -18.02 30.21
N GLN A 194 -40.90 -17.92 30.54
CA GLN A 194 -39.82 -18.10 29.56
C GLN A 194 -39.81 -19.50 28.96
N VAL A 195 -40.05 -20.54 29.76
CA VAL A 195 -40.19 -21.92 29.28
C VAL A 195 -41.41 -22.08 28.36
N ALA A 196 -42.53 -21.40 28.67
CA ALA A 196 -43.71 -21.39 27.82
C ALA A 196 -43.44 -20.71 26.46
N VAL A 197 -42.69 -19.62 26.40
CA VAL A 197 -42.31 -18.95 25.13
C VAL A 197 -41.64 -19.93 24.16
N LEU A 198 -40.75 -20.80 24.66
CA LEU A 198 -40.06 -21.80 23.85
C LEU A 198 -40.92 -23.01 23.44
N SER A 199 -42.10 -23.18 24.04
CA SER A 199 -42.91 -24.42 23.95
C SER A 199 -44.30 -24.20 23.34
N ASN A 200 -45.00 -23.15 23.76
CA ASN A 200 -46.37 -22.84 23.35
C ASN A 200 -46.65 -21.33 23.51
N ARG A 201 -46.70 -20.61 22.39
CA ARG A 201 -46.93 -19.15 22.32
C ARG A 201 -48.26 -18.71 22.95
N GLU A 202 -49.36 -19.43 22.73
CA GLU A 202 -50.69 -19.06 23.26
C GLU A 202 -50.72 -19.13 24.79
N LEU A 203 -50.13 -20.19 25.35
CA LEU A 203 -49.92 -20.32 26.78
C LEU A 203 -49.00 -19.18 27.29
N ALA A 204 -47.88 -18.94 26.62
CA ALA A 204 -46.94 -17.89 27.01
C ALA A 204 -47.59 -16.51 27.08
N MET A 205 -48.39 -16.12 26.07
CA MET A 205 -49.13 -14.86 26.05
C MET A 205 -50.12 -14.76 27.22
N THR A 206 -50.81 -15.87 27.51
CA THR A 206 -51.75 -15.97 28.65
C THR A 206 -51.04 -15.87 30.00
N LEU A 207 -49.85 -16.46 30.13
CA LEU A 207 -49.05 -16.40 31.36
C LEU A 207 -48.35 -15.04 31.55
N LEU A 208 -47.96 -14.37 30.47
CA LEU A 208 -47.41 -13.01 30.53
C LEU A 208 -48.42 -12.02 31.13
N ASP A 209 -49.69 -12.12 30.71
CA ASP A 209 -50.82 -11.35 31.28
C ASP A 209 -51.13 -11.67 32.76
N ARG A 210 -50.52 -12.72 33.34
CA ARG A 210 -50.71 -13.12 34.75
C ARG A 210 -49.53 -12.82 35.65
N PHE A 211 -48.31 -12.87 35.11
CA PHE A 211 -47.08 -12.82 35.90
C PHE A 211 -46.18 -11.60 35.61
N GLU A 212 -46.52 -10.80 34.61
CA GLU A 212 -45.82 -9.55 34.25
C GLU A 212 -44.28 -9.72 34.01
N ASP A 213 -43.88 -10.90 33.54
CA ASP A 213 -42.47 -11.26 33.39
C ASP A 213 -41.84 -10.63 32.14
N ALA A 214 -41.31 -9.41 32.30
CA ALA A 214 -40.56 -8.70 31.27
C ALA A 214 -39.34 -9.49 30.73
N THR A 215 -38.81 -10.48 31.46
CA THR A 215 -37.70 -11.32 30.96
C THR A 215 -38.14 -12.38 29.95
N ALA A 216 -39.45 -12.56 29.75
CA ALA A 216 -39.99 -13.41 28.68
C ALA A 216 -39.64 -12.87 27.27
N LEU A 217 -39.53 -11.54 27.11
CA LEU A 217 -39.18 -10.92 25.83
C LEU A 217 -37.76 -11.31 25.38
N HIS A 218 -36.81 -11.45 26.33
CA HIS A 218 -35.46 -11.94 26.05
C HIS A 218 -35.46 -13.36 25.47
N ALA A 219 -36.29 -14.26 26.02
CA ALA A 219 -36.45 -15.62 25.50
C ALA A 219 -37.11 -15.62 24.11
N ALA A 220 -38.10 -14.75 23.88
CA ALA A 220 -38.76 -14.62 22.57
C ALA A 220 -37.80 -14.10 21.48
N ALA A 221 -36.96 -13.12 21.81
CA ALA A 221 -35.91 -12.62 20.93
C ALA A 221 -34.85 -13.69 20.61
N ALA A 222 -34.49 -14.54 21.57
CA ALA A 222 -33.60 -15.69 21.37
C ALA A 222 -34.23 -16.83 20.55
N ALA A 223 -35.56 -16.88 20.45
CA ALA A 223 -36.33 -17.91 19.75
C ALA A 223 -36.89 -17.49 18.37
N ASP A 224 -36.61 -16.26 17.93
CA ASP A 224 -37.19 -15.61 16.75
C ASP A 224 -38.73 -15.48 16.80
N ASP A 225 -39.31 -15.45 18.01
CA ASP A 225 -40.76 -15.29 18.19
C ASP A 225 -41.19 -13.83 18.09
N PHE A 226 -41.16 -13.33 16.85
CA PHE A 226 -41.65 -12.02 16.46
C PHE A 226 -43.11 -11.75 16.91
N GLU A 227 -43.99 -12.76 16.86
CA GLU A 227 -45.41 -12.58 17.20
C GLU A 227 -45.61 -12.38 18.70
N PHE A 228 -44.85 -13.09 19.54
CA PHE A 228 -44.83 -12.86 20.98
C PHE A 228 -44.24 -11.49 21.32
N LEU A 229 -43.14 -11.10 20.67
CA LEU A 229 -42.52 -9.78 20.85
C LEU A 229 -43.49 -8.63 20.48
N ARG A 230 -44.21 -8.77 19.37
CA ARG A 230 -45.24 -7.82 18.95
C ARG A 230 -46.36 -7.69 19.99
N PHE A 231 -46.92 -8.82 20.45
CA PHE A 231 -47.96 -8.83 21.49
C PHE A 231 -47.48 -8.15 22.78
N ALA A 232 -46.27 -8.47 23.25
CA ALA A 232 -45.70 -7.86 24.44
C ALA A 232 -45.52 -6.33 24.27
N HIS A 233 -45.06 -5.88 23.10
CA HIS A 233 -44.94 -4.45 22.82
C HIS A 233 -46.29 -3.73 22.75
N GLU A 234 -47.32 -4.33 22.13
CA GLU A 234 -48.70 -3.83 22.13
C GLU A 234 -49.30 -3.72 23.55
N LYS A 235 -48.84 -4.56 24.49
CA LYS A 235 -49.16 -4.49 25.92
C LYS A 235 -48.33 -3.45 26.71
N GLY A 236 -47.38 -2.76 26.06
CA GLY A 236 -46.56 -1.72 26.68
C GLY A 236 -45.30 -2.20 27.39
N TYR A 237 -44.84 -3.43 27.14
CA TYR A 237 -43.56 -3.90 27.65
C TYR A 237 -42.39 -3.18 26.94
N ASP A 238 -41.37 -2.81 27.74
CA ASP A 238 -40.15 -2.18 27.25
C ASP A 238 -39.26 -3.20 26.52
N LEU A 239 -39.04 -2.99 25.22
CA LEU A 239 -38.18 -3.81 24.37
C LEU A 239 -36.70 -3.65 24.70
N ASP A 240 -36.31 -2.49 25.24
CA ASP A 240 -34.97 -2.19 25.74
C ASP A 240 -34.79 -2.58 27.22
N GLY A 241 -35.81 -3.18 27.84
CA GLY A 241 -35.75 -3.73 29.19
C GLY A 241 -34.56 -4.67 29.38
N ARG A 242 -33.85 -4.51 30.50
CA ARG A 242 -32.59 -5.22 30.76
C ARG A 242 -32.79 -6.42 31.68
N ASN A 243 -32.20 -7.57 31.33
CA ASN A 243 -32.20 -8.76 32.19
C ASN A 243 -31.14 -8.68 33.32
N GLU A 244 -30.95 -9.77 34.06
CA GLU A 244 -29.97 -9.85 35.17
C GLU A 244 -28.51 -9.60 34.73
N ASN A 245 -28.16 -9.83 33.46
CA ASN A 245 -26.83 -9.52 32.88
C ASN A 245 -26.73 -8.10 32.31
N GLY A 246 -27.81 -7.32 32.36
CA GLY A 246 -27.91 -6.02 31.68
C GLY A 246 -28.15 -6.13 30.17
N GLU A 247 -28.46 -7.32 29.65
CA GLU A 247 -28.70 -7.56 28.22
C GLU A 247 -30.12 -7.10 27.84
N ALA A 248 -30.27 -6.53 26.65
CA ALA A 248 -31.55 -6.20 26.03
C ALA A 248 -32.04 -7.36 25.14
N CYS A 249 -33.30 -7.30 24.69
CA CYS A 249 -33.83 -8.25 23.70
C CYS A 249 -32.95 -8.32 22.44
N MET A 250 -32.41 -7.17 22.01
CA MET A 250 -31.55 -7.08 20.83
C MET A 250 -30.23 -7.85 20.98
N HIS A 251 -29.64 -7.92 22.18
CA HIS A 251 -28.42 -8.73 22.41
C HIS A 251 -28.67 -10.20 22.10
N LEU A 252 -29.79 -10.76 22.56
CA LEU A 252 -30.07 -12.18 22.40
C LEU A 252 -30.54 -12.53 20.97
N ALA A 253 -31.31 -11.65 20.32
CA ALA A 253 -31.63 -11.80 18.89
C ALA A 253 -30.36 -11.77 18.03
N ALA A 254 -29.44 -10.84 18.32
CA ALA A 254 -28.15 -10.74 17.64
C ALA A 254 -27.23 -11.94 17.90
N ALA A 255 -27.22 -12.47 19.14
CA ALA A 255 -26.47 -13.66 19.52
C ALA A 255 -26.96 -14.93 18.82
N ALA A 256 -28.28 -15.10 18.74
CA ALA A 256 -28.92 -16.25 18.10
C ALA A 256 -28.86 -16.20 16.56
N GLY A 257 -28.67 -15.00 15.98
CA GLY A 257 -28.71 -14.79 14.52
C GLY A 257 -30.13 -14.65 13.96
N ASN A 258 -31.08 -14.30 14.82
CA ASN A 258 -32.52 -14.28 14.54
C ASN A 258 -32.91 -13.02 13.76
N SER A 259 -32.78 -13.10 12.44
CA SER A 259 -32.96 -11.95 11.55
C SER A 259 -34.34 -11.28 11.63
N LEU A 260 -35.44 -12.03 11.86
CA LEU A 260 -36.79 -11.44 11.85
C LEU A 260 -37.06 -10.65 13.13
N ALA A 261 -36.79 -11.24 14.30
CA ALA A 261 -36.86 -10.54 15.58
C ALA A 261 -35.89 -9.33 15.61
N LEU A 262 -34.66 -9.51 15.12
CA LEU A 262 -33.67 -8.43 15.07
C LEU A 262 -34.09 -7.28 14.15
N GLU A 263 -34.53 -7.57 12.92
CA GLU A 263 -35.02 -6.56 11.98
C GLU A 263 -36.26 -5.83 12.55
N TRP A 264 -37.18 -6.53 13.21
CA TRP A 264 -38.34 -5.90 13.80
C TRP A 264 -37.98 -4.98 15.00
N LEU A 265 -37.08 -5.42 15.89
CA LEU A 265 -36.57 -4.60 17.01
C LEU A 265 -35.88 -3.33 16.49
N ILE A 266 -35.08 -3.43 15.43
CA ILE A 266 -34.48 -2.29 14.73
C ILE A 266 -35.57 -1.33 14.23
N ARG A 267 -36.63 -1.85 13.60
CA ARG A 267 -37.76 -1.04 13.10
C ARG A 267 -38.59 -0.37 14.20
N GLN A 268 -38.57 -0.89 15.45
CA GLN A 268 -39.22 -0.23 16.59
C GLN A 268 -38.34 0.88 17.21
N GLY A 269 -37.10 1.08 16.73
CA GLY A 269 -36.19 2.11 17.23
C GLY A 269 -35.51 1.74 18.56
N CYS A 270 -35.38 0.45 18.87
CA CYS A 270 -34.62 -0.03 20.03
C CYS A 270 -33.14 0.37 19.95
N ASP A 271 -32.47 0.52 21.09
CA ASP A 271 -31.08 0.98 21.19
C ASP A 271 -30.07 -0.02 20.58
N LEU A 272 -29.64 0.27 19.34
CA LEU A 272 -28.61 -0.49 18.61
C LEU A 272 -27.28 -0.60 19.36
N ASN A 273 -27.00 0.34 20.26
CA ASN A 273 -25.75 0.48 21.00
C ASN A 273 -25.90 0.13 22.49
N ALA A 274 -27.01 -0.51 22.84
CA ALA A 274 -27.33 -0.98 24.18
C ALA A 274 -26.14 -1.68 24.83
N ARG A 275 -25.59 -1.11 25.92
CA ARG A 275 -24.52 -1.75 26.70
C ARG A 275 -25.11 -2.66 27.77
N ASN A 276 -24.54 -3.85 27.92
CA ASN A 276 -24.79 -4.75 29.05
C ASN A 276 -23.81 -4.50 30.22
N LYS A 277 -23.84 -5.35 31.26
CA LYS A 277 -22.93 -5.26 32.42
C LYS A 277 -21.44 -5.49 32.12
N PHE A 278 -21.10 -5.92 30.90
CA PHE A 278 -19.73 -6.11 30.41
C PHE A 278 -19.36 -5.07 29.34
N GLY A 279 -20.15 -4.00 29.21
CA GLY A 279 -19.97 -2.96 28.20
C GLY A 279 -20.29 -3.37 26.76
N ALA A 280 -20.61 -4.64 26.53
CA ALA A 280 -20.82 -5.20 25.20
C ALA A 280 -22.18 -4.79 24.62
N THR A 281 -22.20 -4.59 23.30
CA THR A 281 -23.37 -4.23 22.50
C THR A 281 -23.96 -5.44 21.77
N PRO A 282 -25.18 -5.36 21.18
CA PRO A 282 -25.71 -6.42 20.33
C PRO A 282 -24.75 -6.83 19.20
N LEU A 283 -24.00 -5.88 18.64
CA LEU A 283 -23.00 -6.15 17.61
C LEU A 283 -21.82 -7.00 18.15
N HIS A 284 -21.37 -6.78 19.39
CA HIS A 284 -20.37 -7.65 20.02
C HIS A 284 -20.86 -9.09 20.14
N TYR A 285 -22.14 -9.28 20.49
CA TYR A 285 -22.74 -10.62 20.61
C TYR A 285 -22.82 -11.30 19.25
N ALA A 286 -23.30 -10.61 18.21
CA ALA A 286 -23.33 -11.14 16.84
C ALA A 286 -21.93 -11.54 16.33
N VAL A 287 -20.89 -10.77 16.67
CA VAL A 287 -19.50 -11.13 16.35
C VAL A 287 -19.02 -12.33 17.17
N ALA A 288 -19.27 -12.35 18.48
CA ALA A 288 -18.87 -13.43 19.37
C ALA A 288 -19.46 -14.79 18.96
N THR A 289 -20.74 -14.81 18.56
CA THR A 289 -21.44 -16.00 18.08
C THR A 289 -21.32 -16.22 16.56
N ARG A 290 -20.56 -15.37 15.85
CA ARG A 290 -20.23 -15.47 14.41
C ARG A 290 -21.43 -15.32 13.46
N GLN A 291 -22.47 -14.61 13.88
CA GLN A 291 -23.73 -14.46 13.15
C GLN A 291 -23.65 -13.38 12.07
N VAL A 292 -23.03 -13.72 10.93
CA VAL A 292 -22.76 -12.77 9.82
C VAL A 292 -24.03 -12.03 9.34
N ALA A 293 -25.20 -12.68 9.35
CA ALA A 293 -26.47 -12.02 9.00
C ALA A 293 -26.84 -10.91 9.99
N ALA A 294 -26.76 -11.19 11.30
CA ALA A 294 -27.03 -10.20 12.35
C ALA A 294 -26.00 -9.06 12.35
N ILE A 295 -24.71 -9.36 12.12
CA ILE A 295 -23.67 -8.35 11.95
C ILE A 295 -24.01 -7.38 10.81
N LYS A 296 -24.41 -7.92 9.65
CA LYS A 296 -24.80 -7.10 8.48
C LYS A 296 -26.06 -6.27 8.73
N LEU A 297 -27.09 -6.85 9.35
CA LEU A 297 -28.32 -6.12 9.70
C LEU A 297 -28.05 -4.95 10.67
N LEU A 298 -27.28 -5.19 11.74
CA LEU A 298 -26.93 -4.15 12.71
C LEU A 298 -26.06 -3.04 12.10
N ALA A 299 -25.09 -3.40 11.24
CA ALA A 299 -24.26 -2.41 10.56
C ALA A 299 -25.06 -1.56 9.55
N VAL A 300 -25.95 -2.17 8.76
CA VAL A 300 -26.87 -1.45 7.84
C VAL A 300 -27.85 -0.56 8.61
N ALA A 301 -28.24 -0.94 9.83
CA ALA A 301 -29.06 -0.12 10.72
C ALA A 301 -28.31 1.10 11.32
N GLY A 302 -26.99 1.22 11.11
CA GLY A 302 -26.20 2.34 11.63
C GLY A 302 -25.78 2.20 13.09
N CYS A 303 -25.61 0.98 13.61
CA CYS A 303 -24.99 0.79 14.92
C CYS A 303 -23.54 1.30 14.94
N ASN A 304 -23.06 1.71 16.12
CA ASN A 304 -21.72 2.25 16.28
C ASN A 304 -20.70 1.11 16.40
N THR A 305 -19.84 0.97 15.39
CA THR A 305 -18.79 -0.06 15.30
C THR A 305 -17.55 0.23 16.17
N PHE A 306 -17.48 1.40 16.82
CA PHE A 306 -16.35 1.86 17.65
C PHE A 306 -16.59 1.69 19.17
N VAL A 307 -17.77 1.24 19.60
CA VAL A 307 -18.06 1.05 21.03
C VAL A 307 -17.13 -0.02 21.61
N LEU A 308 -16.40 0.30 22.68
CA LEU A 308 -15.54 -0.65 23.38
C LEU A 308 -16.31 -1.39 24.49
N ASP A 309 -16.15 -2.71 24.56
CA ASP A 309 -16.55 -3.51 25.73
C ASP A 309 -15.62 -3.26 26.94
N ASP A 310 -15.90 -3.87 28.09
CA ASP A 310 -15.12 -3.67 29.31
C ASP A 310 -13.72 -4.32 29.26
N ARG A 311 -13.37 -5.03 28.17
CA ARG A 311 -12.00 -5.49 27.86
C ARG A 311 -11.26 -4.50 26.99
N GLY A 312 -11.87 -3.35 26.66
CA GLY A 312 -11.33 -2.36 25.75
C GLY A 312 -11.49 -2.72 24.27
N LEU A 313 -12.25 -3.76 23.91
CA LEU A 313 -12.33 -4.24 22.53
C LEU A 313 -13.57 -3.70 21.82
N ALA A 314 -13.37 -3.09 20.66
CA ALA A 314 -14.45 -2.86 19.68
C ALA A 314 -14.85 -4.16 18.94
N PRO A 315 -16.05 -4.24 18.33
CA PRO A 315 -16.49 -5.40 17.53
C PRO A 315 -15.54 -5.79 16.39
N GLY A 316 -14.85 -4.83 15.75
CA GLY A 316 -13.85 -5.10 14.72
C GLY A 316 -12.63 -5.87 15.24
N HIS A 317 -12.12 -5.52 16.43
CA HIS A 317 -11.05 -6.26 17.10
C HIS A 317 -11.47 -7.70 17.40
N LEU A 318 -12.70 -7.88 17.91
CA LEU A 318 -13.25 -9.19 18.20
C LEU A 318 -13.44 -10.02 16.92
N ALA A 319 -13.82 -9.40 15.80
CA ALA A 319 -13.95 -10.06 14.51
C ALA A 319 -12.60 -10.52 13.95
N ALA A 320 -11.56 -9.69 14.04
CA ALA A 320 -10.19 -10.04 13.68
C ALA A 320 -9.65 -11.19 14.56
N LEU A 321 -9.89 -11.12 15.88
CA LEU A 321 -9.48 -12.12 16.86
C LEU A 321 -10.15 -13.49 16.65
N LEU A 322 -11.45 -13.50 16.33
CA LEU A 322 -12.25 -14.71 16.15
C LEU A 322 -12.24 -15.24 14.69
N ASN A 323 -11.65 -14.51 13.76
CA ASN A 323 -11.68 -14.81 12.32
C ASN A 323 -13.11 -14.82 11.75
N VAL A 324 -13.85 -13.74 11.99
CA VAL A 324 -15.22 -13.52 11.49
C VAL A 324 -15.15 -12.55 10.31
N PHE A 325 -15.34 -13.06 9.09
CA PHE A 325 -15.34 -12.23 7.88
C PHE A 325 -16.67 -11.48 7.73
N ALA A 326 -16.70 -10.24 8.23
CA ALA A 326 -17.77 -9.29 7.98
C ALA A 326 -17.19 -8.03 7.34
N ASP A 327 -17.48 -7.87 6.06
CA ASP A 327 -17.18 -6.73 5.20
C ASP A 327 -17.61 -5.36 5.75
N VAL A 328 -18.60 -5.35 6.64
CA VAL A 328 -19.17 -4.14 7.27
C VAL A 328 -18.45 -3.69 8.55
N LEU A 329 -17.58 -4.53 9.12
CA LEU A 329 -16.85 -4.20 10.35
C LEU A 329 -15.53 -3.47 10.05
N MET A 330 -15.66 -2.31 9.42
CA MET A 330 -14.55 -1.38 9.26
C MET A 330 -14.35 -0.65 10.58
N SER A 331 -13.15 -0.77 11.18
CA SER A 331 -12.82 0.00 12.37
C SER A 331 -11.31 0.23 12.49
N ASP A 332 -10.91 1.47 12.24
CA ASP A 332 -9.72 2.08 12.88
C ASP A 332 -10.03 2.50 14.32
N ALA A 333 -11.05 1.87 14.94
CA ALA A 333 -11.22 1.89 16.38
C ALA A 333 -9.91 1.44 17.01
N ARG A 334 -9.54 2.12 18.09
CA ARG A 334 -8.41 1.79 18.92
C ARG A 334 -8.92 1.06 20.15
N ASP A 335 -8.26 -0.02 20.53
CA ASP A 335 -8.51 -0.69 21.80
C ASP A 335 -7.93 0.10 22.98
N SER A 336 -7.91 -0.51 24.18
CA SER A 336 -7.32 0.10 25.37
C SER A 336 -5.81 0.37 25.32
N ASN A 337 -5.11 -0.16 24.31
CA ASN A 337 -3.67 -0.02 24.10
C ASN A 337 -3.39 0.69 22.75
N GLY A 338 -4.37 1.41 22.20
CA GLY A 338 -4.20 2.13 20.93
C GLY A 338 -4.25 1.24 19.67
N ALA A 339 -4.30 -0.08 19.79
CA ALA A 339 -4.16 -1.02 18.68
C ALA A 339 -5.46 -1.12 17.87
N THR A 340 -5.34 -1.36 16.57
CA THR A 340 -6.47 -1.45 15.62
C THR A 340 -6.82 -2.90 15.25
N ALA A 341 -7.97 -3.12 14.61
CA ALA A 341 -8.35 -4.46 14.11
C ALA A 341 -7.30 -5.10 13.18
N LEU A 342 -6.52 -4.28 12.44
CA LEU A 342 -5.42 -4.74 11.60
C LEU A 342 -4.25 -5.31 12.43
N HIS A 343 -3.90 -4.70 13.57
CA HIS A 343 -2.91 -5.24 14.50
C HIS A 343 -3.33 -6.64 14.99
N TYR A 344 -4.60 -6.82 15.36
CA TYR A 344 -5.13 -8.11 15.79
C TYR A 344 -5.13 -9.15 14.67
N ALA A 345 -5.47 -8.76 13.44
CA ALA A 345 -5.44 -9.65 12.28
C ALA A 345 -4.02 -10.15 11.99
N VAL A 346 -3.04 -9.25 12.01
CA VAL A 346 -1.61 -9.57 11.80
C VAL A 346 -1.03 -10.37 12.97
N PHE A 347 -1.37 -10.03 14.22
CA PHE A 347 -0.95 -10.78 15.42
C PHE A 347 -1.42 -12.24 15.39
N LYS A 348 -2.60 -12.51 14.79
CA LYS A 348 -3.13 -13.86 14.54
C LYS A 348 -2.64 -14.51 13.23
N ASN A 349 -1.75 -13.86 12.49
CA ASN A 349 -1.30 -14.22 11.14
C ASN A 349 -2.47 -14.50 10.16
N ASN A 350 -3.54 -13.72 10.28
CA ASN A 350 -4.75 -13.90 9.48
C ASN A 350 -4.69 -13.03 8.22
N VAL A 351 -3.79 -13.39 7.30
CA VAL A 351 -3.49 -12.68 6.05
C VAL A 351 -4.76 -12.34 5.25
N LYS A 352 -5.76 -13.25 5.22
CA LYS A 352 -7.03 -13.01 4.52
C LYS A 352 -7.87 -11.90 5.16
N HIS A 353 -7.88 -11.82 6.49
CA HIS A 353 -8.64 -10.80 7.21
C HIS A 353 -7.90 -9.46 7.23
N ALA A 354 -6.57 -9.48 7.39
CA ALA A 354 -5.72 -8.30 7.18
C ALA A 354 -5.92 -7.71 5.78
N LYS A 355 -5.93 -8.55 4.73
CA LYS A 355 -6.21 -8.12 3.36
C LYS A 355 -7.59 -7.50 3.20
N LEU A 356 -8.63 -8.10 3.80
CA LEU A 356 -9.97 -7.54 3.78
C LEU A 356 -10.06 -6.16 4.47
N LEU A 357 -9.29 -5.92 5.54
CA LEU A 357 -9.23 -4.62 6.20
C LEU A 357 -8.50 -3.58 5.32
N LEU A 358 -7.36 -3.97 4.73
CA LEU A 358 -6.56 -3.10 3.84
C LEU A 358 -7.30 -2.72 2.55
N GLU A 359 -8.02 -3.66 1.92
CA GLU A 359 -8.90 -3.40 0.77
C GLU A 359 -10.05 -2.41 1.06
N ARG A 360 -10.24 -2.05 2.34
CA ARG A 360 -11.29 -1.13 2.81
C ARG A 360 -10.75 0.17 3.40
N GLY A 361 -9.44 0.41 3.25
CA GLY A 361 -8.82 1.67 3.64
C GLY A 361 -8.53 1.81 5.13
N CYS A 362 -8.46 0.71 5.88
CA CYS A 362 -7.81 0.76 7.20
C CYS A 362 -6.37 1.23 7.06
N ASP A 363 -5.93 2.09 7.98
CA ASP A 363 -4.57 2.64 7.97
C ASP A 363 -3.53 1.52 8.21
N VAL A 364 -2.72 1.27 7.17
CA VAL A 364 -1.64 0.27 7.16
C VAL A 364 -0.52 0.63 8.14
N ASN A 365 -0.33 1.92 8.42
CA ASN A 365 0.69 2.49 9.28
C ASN A 365 0.14 2.97 10.63
N ALA A 366 -1.09 2.55 10.98
CA ALA A 366 -1.70 2.85 12.27
C ALA A 366 -0.75 2.47 13.41
N ARG A 367 -0.58 3.36 14.39
CA ARG A 367 0.31 3.14 15.54
C ARG A 367 -0.47 2.88 16.82
N ASP A 368 -0.13 1.81 17.55
CA ASP A 368 -0.63 1.55 18.89
C ASP A 368 0.04 2.44 19.97
N ASP A 369 -0.29 2.26 21.24
CA ASP A 369 0.25 3.08 22.34
C ASP A 369 1.73 2.79 22.65
N GLU A 370 2.30 1.69 22.15
CA GLU A 370 3.75 1.41 22.13
C GLU A 370 4.40 1.94 20.83
N GLY A 371 3.62 2.61 19.98
CA GLY A 371 4.05 3.19 18.71
C GLY A 371 4.30 2.13 17.63
N LEU A 372 3.96 0.87 17.88
CA LEU A 372 4.11 -0.24 16.95
C LEU A 372 3.10 -0.10 15.82
N THR A 373 3.50 -0.55 14.62
CA THR A 373 2.63 -0.65 13.44
C THR A 373 2.25 -2.11 13.23
N PRO A 374 1.26 -2.42 12.39
CA PRO A 374 1.02 -3.80 11.94
C PRO A 374 2.29 -4.45 11.35
N LEU A 375 3.17 -3.67 10.71
CA LEU A 375 4.44 -4.14 10.16
C LEU A 375 5.44 -4.52 11.27
N HIS A 376 5.53 -3.73 12.34
CA HIS A 376 6.27 -4.11 13.56
C HIS A 376 5.76 -5.42 14.15
N VAL A 377 4.43 -5.61 14.25
CA VAL A 377 3.85 -6.85 14.74
C VAL A 377 4.20 -8.03 13.83
N ALA A 378 4.15 -7.87 12.51
CA ALA A 378 4.55 -8.92 11.56
C ALA A 378 6.04 -9.28 11.71
N ALA A 379 6.92 -8.28 11.84
CA ALA A 379 8.35 -8.48 12.01
C ALA A 379 8.70 -9.17 13.34
N LEU A 380 8.19 -8.67 14.46
CA LEU A 380 8.39 -9.23 15.80
C LEU A 380 7.89 -10.69 15.92
N ARG A 381 6.85 -11.04 15.14
CA ARG A 381 6.26 -12.38 15.11
C ARG A 381 6.83 -13.31 14.04
N SER A 382 7.66 -12.80 13.13
CA SER A 382 8.24 -13.55 12.01
C SER A 382 7.17 -14.11 11.05
N TYR A 383 6.25 -13.24 10.60
CA TYR A 383 5.14 -13.60 9.73
C TYR A 383 5.32 -13.03 8.31
N ASP A 384 6.13 -13.71 7.48
CA ASP A 384 6.50 -13.23 6.13
C ASP A 384 5.31 -12.91 5.22
N GLU A 385 4.25 -13.75 5.24
CA GLU A 385 3.05 -13.51 4.42
C GLU A 385 2.28 -12.25 4.85
N SER A 386 2.21 -11.99 6.17
CA SER A 386 1.58 -10.77 6.69
C SER A 386 2.44 -9.54 6.41
N LEU A 387 3.77 -9.65 6.54
CA LEU A 387 4.71 -8.58 6.22
C LEU A 387 4.68 -8.21 4.73
N ALA A 388 4.75 -9.19 3.83
CA ALA A 388 4.67 -8.97 2.39
C ALA A 388 3.31 -8.39 1.96
N LEU A 389 2.22 -8.80 2.61
CA LEU A 389 0.91 -8.18 2.39
C LEU A 389 0.93 -6.69 2.78
N LEU A 390 1.42 -6.35 3.97
CA LEU A 390 1.46 -4.96 4.46
C LEU A 390 2.29 -4.07 3.54
N LEU A 391 3.51 -4.50 3.17
CA LEU A 391 4.38 -3.77 2.23
C LEU A 391 3.67 -3.54 0.88
N SER A 392 2.99 -4.56 0.33
CA SER A 392 2.23 -4.42 -0.91
C SER A 392 1.03 -3.45 -0.87
N TYR A 393 0.63 -2.98 0.32
CA TYR A 393 -0.37 -1.94 0.54
C TYR A 393 0.24 -0.60 1.03
N GLY A 394 1.57 -0.43 0.94
CA GLY A 394 2.26 0.81 1.28
C GLY A 394 2.57 0.97 2.77
N ALA A 395 2.85 -0.13 3.47
CA ALA A 395 3.39 -0.06 4.82
C ALA A 395 4.77 0.61 4.82
N ASP A 396 4.93 1.66 5.61
CA ASP A 396 6.20 2.35 5.83
C ASP A 396 7.02 1.55 6.84
N CYS A 397 8.21 1.13 6.43
CA CYS A 397 9.13 0.30 7.21
C CYS A 397 10.11 1.07 8.07
N ASP A 398 10.23 2.39 7.87
CA ASP A 398 11.14 3.27 8.61
C ASP A 398 10.45 4.00 9.77
N VAL A 399 9.14 3.82 9.95
CA VAL A 399 8.41 4.25 11.16
C VAL A 399 9.08 3.61 12.39
N PRO A 400 9.56 4.39 13.38
CA PRO A 400 10.05 3.85 14.64
C PRO A 400 8.88 3.63 15.62
N CYS A 401 9.01 2.66 16.53
CA CYS A 401 8.15 2.55 17.72
C CYS A 401 8.66 3.46 18.87
N HIS A 402 8.08 3.37 20.08
CA HIS A 402 8.48 4.23 21.20
C HIS A 402 9.90 4.00 21.73
N THR A 403 10.57 2.90 21.38
CA THR A 403 11.99 2.64 21.68
C THR A 403 12.94 3.04 20.55
N GLY A 404 12.44 3.71 19.51
CA GLY A 404 13.22 4.03 18.29
C GLY A 404 13.40 2.84 17.32
N GLU A 405 13.07 1.62 17.73
CA GLU A 405 13.20 0.42 16.89
C GLU A 405 12.22 0.45 15.69
N THR A 406 12.71 0.06 14.52
CA THR A 406 11.96 -0.09 13.27
C THR A 406 11.67 -1.56 12.94
N ALA A 407 10.88 -1.83 11.88
CA ALA A 407 10.61 -3.20 11.42
C ALA A 407 11.90 -4.00 11.12
N LEU A 408 12.94 -3.33 10.63
CA LEU A 408 14.25 -3.93 10.37
C LEU A 408 14.99 -4.33 11.66
N HIS A 409 14.90 -3.54 12.72
CA HIS A 409 15.47 -3.88 14.04
C HIS A 409 14.85 -5.18 14.57
N PHE A 410 13.52 -5.30 14.54
CA PHE A 410 12.82 -6.51 14.95
C PHE A 410 13.15 -7.71 14.04
N ALA A 411 13.26 -7.52 12.73
CA ALA A 411 13.62 -8.59 11.79
C ALA A 411 15.02 -9.17 12.06
N VAL A 412 15.99 -8.29 12.33
CA VAL A 412 17.36 -8.66 12.70
C VAL A 412 17.42 -9.32 14.08
N TYR A 413 16.73 -8.77 15.07
CA TYR A 413 16.63 -9.38 16.41
C TYR A 413 16.02 -10.81 16.35
N LYS A 414 15.07 -11.04 15.44
CA LYS A 414 14.47 -12.36 15.20
C LYS A 414 15.28 -13.27 14.26
N ARG A 415 16.39 -12.78 13.69
CA ARG A 415 17.29 -13.50 12.77
C ARG A 415 16.59 -14.09 11.54
N GLN A 416 15.58 -13.39 11.03
CA GLN A 416 14.77 -13.87 9.88
C GLN A 416 15.33 -13.36 8.56
N ARG A 417 16.22 -14.14 7.93
CA ARG A 417 16.96 -13.74 6.72
C ARG A 417 16.05 -13.28 5.59
N GLU A 418 15.01 -14.04 5.28
CA GLU A 418 14.06 -13.76 4.19
C GLU A 418 13.27 -12.46 4.44
N MET A 419 12.95 -12.18 5.70
CA MET A 419 12.23 -10.99 6.12
C MET A 419 13.11 -9.74 6.10
N ILE A 420 14.38 -9.88 6.51
CA ILE A 420 15.41 -8.85 6.40
C ILE A 420 15.62 -8.50 4.92
N LEU A 421 15.79 -9.50 4.05
CA LEU A 421 15.92 -9.30 2.61
C LEU A 421 14.71 -8.56 2.02
N ARG A 422 13.48 -8.96 2.36
CA ARG A 422 12.26 -8.27 1.89
C ARG A 422 12.20 -6.81 2.30
N LEU A 423 12.55 -6.48 3.54
CA LEU A 423 12.58 -5.08 3.98
C LEU A 423 13.65 -4.30 3.20
N ILE A 424 14.86 -4.85 3.05
CA ILE A 424 15.92 -4.17 2.30
C ILE A 424 15.59 -4.03 0.81
N ASP A 425 14.88 -4.98 0.22
CA ASP A 425 14.47 -4.93 -1.20
C ASP A 425 13.30 -3.96 -1.46
N GLU A 426 12.60 -3.49 -0.41
CA GLU A 426 11.62 -2.39 -0.45
C GLU A 426 12.24 -1.02 -0.06
N ASP A 427 13.57 -0.91 -0.15
CA ASP A 427 14.37 0.33 0.03
C ASP A 427 14.31 0.96 1.44
N CYS A 428 13.99 0.15 2.47
CA CYS A 428 13.99 0.59 3.87
C CYS A 428 15.37 1.06 4.33
N HIS A 429 15.42 2.12 5.13
CA HIS A 429 16.66 2.68 5.65
C HIS A 429 17.47 1.62 6.41
N LEU A 430 18.74 1.50 6.04
CA LEU A 430 19.66 0.48 6.56
C LEU A 430 20.29 0.82 7.91
N ASN A 431 20.30 2.11 8.26
CA ASN A 431 20.98 2.64 9.44
C ASN A 431 20.08 3.40 10.44
N PRO A 432 18.80 3.02 10.65
CA PRO A 432 17.96 3.66 11.66
C PRO A 432 18.58 3.43 13.04
N ARG A 433 18.33 4.35 13.97
CA ARG A 433 18.88 4.32 15.32
C ARG A 433 17.75 4.18 16.33
N ASP A 434 17.85 3.20 17.21
CA ASP A 434 17.00 3.09 18.38
C ASP A 434 17.35 4.14 19.47
N ASP A 435 16.61 4.15 20.57
CA ASP A 435 16.80 5.04 21.73
C ASP A 435 18.16 4.87 22.44
N SER A 436 18.95 3.85 22.10
CA SER A 436 20.34 3.66 22.55
C SER A 436 21.37 4.11 21.51
N GLY A 437 20.93 4.66 20.38
CA GLY A 437 21.76 4.96 19.22
C GLY A 437 22.20 3.72 18.43
N SER A 438 21.74 2.52 18.81
CA SER A 438 22.10 1.27 18.14
C SER A 438 21.37 1.16 16.79
N THR A 439 22.05 0.61 15.80
CA THR A 439 21.46 0.29 14.49
C THR A 439 21.13 -1.20 14.38
N PRO A 440 20.40 -1.67 13.34
CA PRO A 440 20.18 -3.10 13.12
C PRO A 440 21.51 -3.90 13.05
N LEU A 441 22.58 -3.29 12.52
CA LEU A 441 23.92 -3.91 12.53
C LEU A 441 24.49 -4.08 13.94
N HIS A 442 24.24 -3.14 14.87
CA HIS A 442 24.61 -3.30 16.28
C HIS A 442 23.83 -4.43 16.92
N ILE A 443 22.52 -4.58 16.63
CA ILE A 443 21.72 -5.71 17.13
C ILE A 443 22.23 -7.04 16.59
N ALA A 444 22.61 -7.11 15.31
CA ALA A 444 23.20 -8.32 14.71
C ALA A 444 24.52 -8.71 15.40
N ALA A 445 25.38 -7.73 15.68
CA ALA A 445 26.66 -7.94 16.34
C ALA A 445 26.53 -8.30 17.84
N LYS A 446 25.68 -7.58 18.60
CA LYS A 446 25.31 -7.90 20.00
C LYS A 446 24.74 -9.32 20.14
N ASN A 447 24.17 -9.87 19.06
CA ASN A 447 23.65 -11.24 18.97
C ASN A 447 24.68 -12.29 18.50
N ASN A 448 25.90 -11.88 18.16
CA ASN A 448 26.91 -12.66 17.46
C ASN A 448 26.36 -13.37 16.19
N ASP A 449 25.47 -12.71 15.46
CA ASP A 449 24.90 -13.22 14.21
C ASP A 449 25.75 -12.80 13.00
N ILE A 450 26.88 -13.47 12.81
CA ILE A 450 27.83 -13.22 11.72
C ILE A 450 27.16 -13.32 10.34
N ALA A 451 26.12 -14.15 10.16
CA ALA A 451 25.43 -14.30 8.89
C ALA A 451 24.57 -13.06 8.55
N THR A 452 23.90 -12.48 9.56
CA THR A 452 23.14 -11.24 9.41
C THR A 452 24.06 -10.01 9.36
N VAL A 453 25.17 -9.99 10.11
CA VAL A 453 26.20 -8.95 10.01
C VAL A 453 26.76 -8.87 8.59
N LYS A 454 27.14 -10.01 7.97
CA LYS A 454 27.57 -10.07 6.57
C LYS A 454 26.51 -9.53 5.62
N LEU A 455 25.26 -10.00 5.75
CA LEU A 455 24.14 -9.56 4.90
C LEU A 455 23.89 -8.05 4.94
N LEU A 456 23.94 -7.44 6.13
CA LEU A 456 23.72 -6.00 6.32
C LEU A 456 24.88 -5.17 5.75
N VAL A 457 26.13 -5.62 5.92
CA VAL A 457 27.31 -4.97 5.34
C VAL A 457 27.34 -5.11 3.82
N ASP A 458 27.02 -6.30 3.27
CA ASP A 458 26.91 -6.54 1.82
C ASP A 458 25.84 -5.63 1.16
N LYS A 459 24.80 -5.23 1.91
CA LYS A 459 23.76 -4.29 1.47
C LYS A 459 24.10 -2.81 1.72
N GLY A 460 25.22 -2.49 2.36
CA GLY A 460 25.72 -1.11 2.52
C GLY A 460 25.40 -0.42 3.85
N CYS A 461 25.12 -1.15 4.93
CA CYS A 461 25.03 -0.56 6.27
C CYS A 461 26.33 0.19 6.66
N ASP A 462 26.20 1.33 7.34
CA ASP A 462 27.34 2.09 7.86
C ASP A 462 27.80 1.47 9.20
N ALA A 463 28.91 0.74 9.12
CA ALA A 463 29.51 0.05 10.25
C ALA A 463 30.38 0.93 11.16
N HIS A 464 30.55 2.23 10.83
CA HIS A 464 31.28 3.19 11.66
C HIS A 464 30.36 3.97 12.61
N LEU A 465 29.04 3.89 12.41
CA LEU A 465 28.07 4.48 13.32
C LEU A 465 28.31 3.96 14.74
N LYS A 466 28.29 4.88 15.69
CA LYS A 466 28.41 4.59 17.11
C LYS A 466 27.07 4.70 17.80
N ASP A 467 26.77 3.76 18.68
CA ASP A 467 25.71 3.88 19.67
C ASP A 467 26.04 4.95 20.73
N ASP A 468 25.12 5.19 21.66
CA ASP A 468 25.24 6.26 22.66
C ASP A 468 26.29 5.94 23.75
N GLU A 469 26.73 4.68 23.86
CA GLU A 469 27.91 4.30 24.65
C GLU A 469 29.23 4.61 23.91
N GLY A 470 29.16 4.96 22.63
CA GLY A 470 30.31 5.27 21.77
C GLY A 470 30.92 4.04 21.09
N TRP A 471 30.26 2.88 21.20
CA TRP A 471 30.68 1.61 20.60
C TRP A 471 30.17 1.52 19.16
N THR A 472 30.95 0.87 18.30
CA THR A 472 30.48 0.45 16.96
C THR A 472 29.88 -0.94 17.04
N ALA A 473 29.20 -1.38 15.98
CA ALA A 473 28.73 -2.77 15.89
C ALA A 473 29.88 -3.78 16.12
N TRP A 474 31.07 -3.52 15.56
CA TRP A 474 32.23 -4.40 15.67
C TRP A 474 32.70 -4.66 17.11
N SER A 475 32.58 -3.68 18.00
CA SER A 475 32.99 -3.81 19.42
C SER A 475 32.13 -4.79 20.24
N TYR A 476 30.99 -5.24 19.70
CA TYR A 476 30.10 -6.19 20.37
C TYR A 476 30.28 -7.65 19.91
N LEU A 477 31.19 -7.93 18.97
CA LEU A 477 31.44 -9.30 18.51
C LEU A 477 32.34 -10.06 19.49
N GLU A 478 31.87 -11.22 19.96
CA GLU A 478 32.65 -12.12 20.82
C GLU A 478 33.63 -12.98 20.02
N ASP A 479 33.21 -13.56 18.88
CA ASP A 479 34.04 -14.42 18.01
C ASP A 479 34.78 -13.61 16.93
N VAL A 480 35.69 -12.73 17.35
CA VAL A 480 36.46 -11.83 16.46
C VAL A 480 37.32 -12.62 15.45
N GLU A 481 37.79 -13.82 15.82
CA GLU A 481 38.53 -14.77 14.97
C GLU A 481 37.72 -15.30 13.76
N SER A 482 36.38 -15.17 13.79
CA SER A 482 35.48 -15.59 12.70
C SER A 482 35.32 -14.54 11.59
N LEU A 483 35.87 -13.34 11.77
CA LEU A 483 35.73 -12.24 10.82
C LEU A 483 36.46 -12.51 9.49
N PRO A 484 35.88 -12.08 8.35
CA PRO A 484 36.61 -11.87 7.10
C PRO A 484 37.72 -10.84 7.30
N LEU A 485 38.85 -11.01 6.62
CA LEU A 485 39.99 -10.08 6.76
C LEU A 485 39.62 -8.60 6.51
N PRO A 486 38.76 -8.24 5.53
CA PRO A 486 38.34 -6.84 5.34
C PRO A 486 37.53 -6.26 6.52
N ALA A 487 36.77 -7.08 7.24
CA ALA A 487 36.03 -6.63 8.43
C ALA A 487 36.97 -6.29 9.59
N ALA A 488 38.03 -7.08 9.77
CA ALA A 488 39.01 -6.86 10.82
C ALA A 488 39.74 -5.51 10.66
N VAL A 489 39.98 -5.05 9.43
CA VAL A 489 40.61 -3.74 9.18
C VAL A 489 39.79 -2.57 9.77
N TYR A 490 38.46 -2.66 9.79
CA TYR A 490 37.59 -1.64 10.40
C TYR A 490 37.78 -1.50 11.91
N THR A 491 38.22 -2.56 12.61
CA THR A 491 38.54 -2.51 14.05
C THR A 491 39.81 -1.67 14.32
N ARG A 492 40.64 -1.45 13.29
CA ARG A 492 41.97 -0.84 13.34
C ARG A 492 42.99 -1.60 14.21
N ASP A 493 42.66 -2.82 14.64
CA ASP A 493 43.57 -3.70 15.36
C ASP A 493 44.46 -4.49 14.38
N LEU A 494 45.72 -4.08 14.29
CA LEU A 494 46.73 -4.77 13.49
C LEU A 494 47.02 -6.18 14.01
N LEU A 495 46.93 -6.43 15.32
CA LEU A 495 47.22 -7.73 15.91
C LEU A 495 46.16 -8.76 15.48
N LEU A 496 44.88 -8.39 15.57
CA LEU A 496 43.77 -9.19 15.04
C LEU A 496 43.94 -9.49 13.55
N CYS A 497 44.31 -8.47 12.74
CA CYS A 497 44.57 -8.68 11.32
C CYS A 497 45.71 -9.70 11.09
N MET A 498 46.79 -9.60 11.89
CA MET A 498 47.93 -10.54 11.84
C MET A 498 47.54 -11.96 12.24
N GLU A 499 46.71 -12.14 13.27
CA GLU A 499 46.21 -13.45 13.72
C GLU A 499 45.34 -14.10 12.65
N LEU A 500 44.41 -13.36 12.05
CA LEU A 500 43.56 -13.86 10.96
C LEU A 500 44.35 -14.29 9.71
N VAL A 501 45.43 -13.58 9.38
CA VAL A 501 46.33 -13.99 8.28
C VAL A 501 47.18 -15.20 8.67
N ALA A 502 47.63 -15.31 9.92
CA ALA A 502 48.37 -16.48 10.41
C ALA A 502 47.53 -17.77 10.35
N ASP A 503 46.21 -17.66 10.56
CA ASP A 503 45.22 -18.73 10.38
C ASP A 503 44.89 -19.06 8.91
N GLY A 504 45.54 -18.39 7.95
CA GLY A 504 45.46 -18.72 6.53
C GLY A 504 44.23 -18.15 5.81
N ARG A 505 43.67 -17.03 6.28
CA ARG A 505 42.69 -16.25 5.50
C ARG A 505 43.30 -15.77 4.18
N ASP A 506 42.46 -15.65 3.15
CA ASP A 506 42.87 -15.11 1.86
C ASP A 506 43.09 -13.59 1.97
N LEU A 507 44.32 -13.16 1.69
CA LEU A 507 44.76 -11.76 1.65
C LEU A 507 43.93 -10.91 0.67
N ASN A 508 43.32 -11.55 -0.32
CA ASN A 508 42.54 -10.95 -1.38
C ASN A 508 41.03 -11.24 -1.25
N GLU A 509 40.57 -11.78 -0.10
CA GLU A 509 39.14 -11.97 0.19
C GLU A 509 38.39 -10.63 0.05
N LYS A 510 37.26 -10.65 -0.65
CA LYS A 510 36.30 -9.54 -0.68
C LYS A 510 35.21 -9.74 0.36
N LEU A 511 34.88 -8.67 1.08
CA LEU A 511 33.64 -8.55 1.85
C LEU A 511 32.74 -7.55 1.11
N GLY A 512 31.58 -8.02 0.66
CA GLY A 512 30.83 -7.35 -0.40
C GLY A 512 31.75 -7.01 -1.58
N ASN A 513 31.96 -5.71 -1.79
CA ASN A 513 32.71 -5.20 -2.93
C ASN A 513 34.24 -5.07 -2.68
N TRP A 514 34.68 -4.98 -1.43
CA TRP A 514 36.03 -4.49 -1.06
C TRP A 514 36.93 -5.55 -0.42
N THR A 515 38.22 -5.50 -0.76
CA THR A 515 39.27 -6.27 -0.07
C THR A 515 39.79 -5.52 1.15
N ALA A 516 40.57 -6.19 2.00
CA ALA A 516 41.22 -5.58 3.16
C ALA A 516 42.07 -4.34 2.80
N LEU A 517 42.69 -4.35 1.62
CA LEU A 517 43.48 -3.23 1.13
C LEU A 517 42.61 -2.04 0.68
N HIS A 518 41.42 -2.27 0.10
CA HIS A 518 40.46 -1.19 -0.19
C HIS A 518 40.01 -0.49 1.11
N VAL A 519 39.69 -1.28 2.14
CA VAL A 519 39.28 -0.77 3.46
C VAL A 519 40.44 -0.01 4.12
N ALA A 520 41.65 -0.58 4.13
CA ALA A 520 42.82 0.05 4.74
C ALA A 520 43.20 1.37 4.03
N SER A 521 43.07 1.43 2.71
CA SER A 521 43.19 2.67 1.95
C SER A 521 42.13 3.69 2.34
N ARG A 522 40.84 3.32 2.30
CA ARG A 522 39.71 4.20 2.64
C ARG A 522 39.82 4.80 4.05
N GLU A 523 40.30 4.00 5.01
CA GLU A 523 40.51 4.43 6.40
C GLU A 523 41.78 5.29 6.60
N ASN A 524 42.56 5.53 5.54
CA ASN A 524 43.87 6.19 5.58
C ASN A 524 44.80 5.58 6.64
N ASN A 525 44.94 4.25 6.65
CA ASN A 525 45.76 3.53 7.62
C ASN A 525 47.06 3.01 6.96
N PRO A 526 48.12 3.83 6.86
CA PRO A 526 49.37 3.46 6.19
C PRO A 526 50.07 2.26 6.84
N ILE A 527 49.85 2.00 8.14
CA ILE A 527 50.45 0.85 8.83
C ILE A 527 49.84 -0.46 8.33
N ILE A 528 48.51 -0.55 8.27
CA ILE A 528 47.84 -1.76 7.74
C ILE A 528 48.06 -1.87 6.23
N VAL A 529 48.05 -0.76 5.48
CA VAL A 529 48.35 -0.76 4.03
C VAL A 529 49.75 -1.30 3.77
N GLN A 530 50.80 -0.77 4.44
CA GLN A 530 52.17 -1.27 4.29
C GLN A 530 52.27 -2.75 4.66
N TRP A 531 51.66 -3.17 5.77
CA TRP A 531 51.71 -4.56 6.22
C TRP A 531 51.02 -5.53 5.26
N LEU A 532 49.85 -5.17 4.69
CA LEU A 532 49.17 -5.96 3.66
C LEU A 532 49.99 -6.04 2.36
N VAL A 533 50.64 -4.93 1.99
CA VAL A 533 51.52 -4.87 0.80
C VAL A 533 52.79 -5.70 1.01
N ASP A 534 53.42 -5.64 2.18
CA ASP A 534 54.59 -6.46 2.56
C ASP A 534 54.29 -7.97 2.51
N LEU A 535 53.04 -8.36 2.75
CA LEU A 535 52.55 -9.73 2.61
C LEU A 535 52.24 -10.16 1.16
N GLY A 536 52.23 -9.21 0.22
CA GLY A 536 51.96 -9.47 -1.19
C GLY A 536 50.48 -9.49 -1.58
N CYS A 537 49.61 -8.73 -0.90
CA CYS A 537 48.24 -8.46 -1.37
C CYS A 537 48.22 -7.93 -2.82
N ASP A 538 47.20 -8.28 -3.59
CA ASP A 538 47.04 -7.75 -4.95
C ASP A 538 46.34 -6.38 -4.94
N GLY A 539 47.14 -5.32 -5.04
CA GLY A 539 46.65 -3.94 -5.13
C GLY A 539 45.96 -3.57 -6.44
N ASN A 540 45.84 -4.50 -7.40
CA ASN A 540 45.15 -4.28 -8.67
C ASN A 540 43.72 -4.86 -8.70
N ILE A 541 43.30 -5.55 -7.64
CA ILE A 541 41.90 -5.98 -7.51
C ILE A 541 41.02 -4.74 -7.52
N CYS A 542 39.98 -4.76 -8.36
CA CYS A 542 39.01 -3.69 -8.47
C CYS A 542 37.69 -4.04 -7.78
N ASP A 543 36.98 -3.01 -7.35
CA ASP A 543 35.58 -3.04 -6.95
C ASP A 543 34.64 -3.13 -8.18
N GLU A 544 33.32 -3.21 -7.98
CA GLU A 544 32.29 -3.28 -9.03
C GLU A 544 32.25 -2.04 -9.94
N ASN A 545 32.76 -0.89 -9.49
CA ASN A 545 32.94 0.31 -10.30
C ASN A 545 34.26 0.27 -11.10
N GLY A 546 35.05 -0.79 -10.94
CA GLY A 546 36.38 -0.93 -11.51
C GLY A 546 37.46 -0.19 -10.73
N TRP A 547 37.20 0.29 -9.50
CA TRP A 547 38.17 1.06 -8.71
C TRP A 547 39.06 0.15 -7.87
N THR A 548 40.38 0.36 -7.94
CA THR A 548 41.37 -0.30 -7.08
C THR A 548 41.64 0.50 -5.80
N PRO A 549 42.33 -0.05 -4.76
CA PRO A 549 42.64 0.67 -3.53
C PRO A 549 43.39 1.99 -3.73
N LEU A 550 44.16 2.11 -4.83
CA LEU A 550 44.88 3.31 -5.20
C LEU A 550 43.95 4.41 -5.78
N HIS A 551 42.82 4.05 -6.42
CA HIS A 551 41.80 5.04 -6.81
C HIS A 551 41.20 5.71 -5.57
N ILE A 552 40.84 4.89 -4.57
CA ILE A 552 40.32 5.37 -3.28
C ILE A 552 41.31 6.32 -2.61
N ALA A 553 42.60 5.94 -2.55
CA ALA A 553 43.64 6.75 -1.95
C ALA A 553 43.84 8.11 -2.67
N ILE A 554 43.81 8.11 -4.00
CA ILE A 554 43.96 9.30 -4.84
C ILE A 554 42.77 10.26 -4.68
N ILE A 555 41.54 9.76 -4.75
CA ILE A 555 40.32 10.56 -4.60
C ILE A 555 40.22 11.10 -3.17
N GLY A 556 40.61 10.32 -2.17
CA GLY A 556 40.65 10.72 -0.76
C GLY A 556 41.80 11.64 -0.37
N GLY A 557 42.77 11.91 -1.26
CA GLY A 557 43.96 12.72 -0.96
C GLY A 557 44.92 12.07 0.05
N MET A 558 44.89 10.74 0.16
CA MET A 558 45.57 9.96 1.19
C MET A 558 47.05 9.77 0.84
N HIS A 559 47.86 10.79 1.12
CA HIS A 559 49.23 10.91 0.63
C HIS A 559 50.16 9.74 1.00
N GLU A 560 50.25 9.36 2.26
CA GLU A 560 51.14 8.28 2.71
C GLU A 560 50.71 6.92 2.13
N VAL A 561 49.41 6.63 2.15
CA VAL A 561 48.83 5.42 1.51
C VAL A 561 49.11 5.38 0.01
N THR A 562 48.99 6.52 -0.67
CA THR A 562 49.26 6.62 -2.11
C THR A 562 50.73 6.34 -2.41
N ASP A 563 51.64 6.89 -1.61
CA ASP A 563 53.09 6.67 -1.78
C ASP A 563 53.45 5.18 -1.57
N ILE A 564 52.88 4.53 -0.55
CA ILE A 564 53.05 3.08 -0.31
C ILE A 564 52.57 2.25 -1.49
N LEU A 565 51.34 2.49 -1.97
CA LEU A 565 50.74 1.73 -3.07
C LEU A 565 51.45 1.96 -4.42
N LEU A 566 51.99 3.16 -4.67
CA LEU A 566 52.74 3.48 -5.88
C LEU A 566 54.14 2.85 -5.93
N HIS A 567 54.76 2.60 -4.77
CA HIS A 567 56.08 1.96 -4.73
C HIS A 567 56.04 0.45 -4.98
N GLU A 568 54.88 -0.20 -4.80
CA GLU A 568 54.76 -1.66 -4.79
C GLU A 568 53.77 -2.17 -5.83
N ARG A 569 54.28 -2.48 -7.04
CA ARG A 569 53.70 -3.32 -8.11
C ARG A 569 52.22 -3.12 -8.51
N THR A 570 51.53 -2.09 -8.03
CA THR A 570 50.29 -1.64 -8.66
C THR A 570 50.61 -1.16 -10.07
N GLU A 571 49.84 -1.60 -11.06
CA GLU A 571 50.06 -1.15 -12.42
C GLU A 571 49.70 0.33 -12.51
N SER A 572 50.69 1.22 -12.58
CA SER A 572 50.53 2.67 -12.77
C SER A 572 49.79 3.06 -14.06
N MET A 573 49.39 2.06 -14.85
CA MET A 573 48.68 2.12 -16.12
C MET A 573 47.24 1.59 -16.04
N TYR A 574 46.77 1.13 -14.88
CA TYR A 574 45.39 0.66 -14.72
C TYR A 574 44.41 1.75 -15.19
N LYS A 575 43.36 1.29 -15.88
CA LYS A 575 42.25 2.11 -16.33
C LYS A 575 40.93 1.54 -15.83
N ASP A 576 40.06 2.43 -15.38
CA ASP A 576 38.67 2.09 -15.09
C ASP A 576 37.87 1.75 -16.37
N PRO A 577 36.58 1.38 -16.26
CA PRO A 577 35.75 1.02 -17.41
C PRO A 577 35.54 2.13 -18.46
N ASP A 578 35.75 3.40 -18.11
CA ASP A 578 35.69 4.55 -19.03
C ASP A 578 37.09 4.91 -19.62
N GLY A 579 38.11 4.11 -19.29
CA GLY A 579 39.48 4.28 -19.73
C GLY A 579 40.27 5.30 -18.89
N TRP A 580 39.73 5.84 -17.79
CA TRP A 580 40.39 6.82 -16.95
C TRP A 580 41.50 6.17 -16.11
N SER A 581 42.65 6.85 -16.06
CA SER A 581 43.77 6.47 -15.22
C SER A 581 43.84 7.32 -13.95
N TYR A 582 44.66 6.89 -12.99
CA TYR A 582 45.04 7.64 -11.78
C TYR A 582 45.30 9.14 -11.99
N LEU A 583 45.94 9.50 -13.10
CA LEU A 583 46.31 10.89 -13.40
C LEU A 583 45.09 11.75 -13.79
N HIS A 584 44.04 11.16 -14.36
CA HIS A 584 42.76 11.84 -14.59
C HIS A 584 42.05 12.14 -13.26
N TYR A 585 42.00 11.15 -12.36
CA TYR A 585 41.40 11.31 -11.03
C TYR A 585 42.16 12.35 -10.18
N ALA A 586 43.50 12.34 -10.21
CA ALA A 586 44.31 13.36 -9.55
C ALA A 586 44.07 14.78 -10.11
N ALA A 587 43.77 14.93 -11.41
CA ALA A 587 43.39 16.20 -12.01
C ALA A 587 41.99 16.69 -11.58
N VAL A 588 41.05 15.80 -11.23
CA VAL A 588 39.78 16.17 -10.60
C VAL A 588 39.99 16.66 -9.16
N ALA A 589 40.84 15.96 -8.41
CA ALA A 589 41.14 16.22 -7.00
C ALA A 589 41.92 17.54 -6.73
N ASP A 590 42.39 18.23 -7.77
CA ASP A 590 43.11 19.52 -7.69
C ASP A 590 44.35 19.49 -6.78
N ASN A 591 45.13 18.40 -6.87
CA ASN A 591 46.26 18.16 -5.98
C ASN A 591 47.60 18.17 -6.76
N PRO A 592 48.32 19.32 -6.81
CA PRO A 592 49.59 19.46 -7.53
C PRO A 592 50.66 18.46 -7.09
N ASP A 593 50.77 18.22 -5.79
CA ASP A 593 51.79 17.34 -5.20
C ASP A 593 51.54 15.86 -5.53
N LEU A 594 50.27 15.47 -5.68
CA LEU A 594 49.88 14.13 -6.12
C LEU A 594 50.15 13.93 -7.62
N ILE A 595 49.84 14.93 -8.46
CA ILE A 595 50.15 14.89 -9.89
C ILE A 595 51.67 14.83 -10.11
N ALA A 596 52.45 15.63 -9.39
CA ALA A 596 53.91 15.59 -9.45
C ALA A 596 54.48 14.21 -9.04
N ARG A 597 53.88 13.56 -8.04
CA ARG A 597 54.25 12.19 -7.61
C ARG A 597 53.90 11.13 -8.64
N LEU A 598 52.68 11.14 -9.19
CA LEU A 598 52.26 10.19 -10.22
C LEU A 598 53.14 10.29 -11.47
N LEU A 599 53.46 11.51 -11.90
CA LEU A 599 54.37 11.75 -13.03
C LEU A 599 55.81 11.32 -12.69
N GLY A 600 56.27 11.58 -11.46
CA GLY A 600 57.57 11.09 -10.96
C GLY A 600 57.66 9.56 -10.86
N ALA A 601 56.54 8.87 -10.65
CA ALA A 601 56.41 7.41 -10.69
C ALA A 601 56.33 6.84 -12.13
N GLY A 602 56.37 7.70 -13.15
CA GLY A 602 56.40 7.29 -14.56
C GLY A 602 55.03 7.16 -15.23
N CYS A 603 53.95 7.68 -14.64
CA CYS A 603 52.67 7.79 -15.33
C CYS A 603 52.78 8.68 -16.58
N ASP A 604 52.19 8.27 -17.70
CA ASP A 604 52.17 9.07 -18.92
C ASP A 604 51.25 10.29 -18.78
N ALA A 605 51.82 11.49 -18.91
CA ALA A 605 51.08 12.76 -18.92
C ALA A 605 50.02 12.86 -20.05
N ASN A 606 50.20 12.07 -21.11
CA ASN A 606 49.36 12.05 -22.32
C ASN A 606 48.41 10.85 -22.38
N VAL A 607 48.29 10.10 -21.28
CA VAL A 607 47.34 8.99 -21.15
C VAL A 607 45.93 9.42 -21.56
N ARG A 608 45.27 8.58 -22.37
CA ARG A 608 43.97 8.85 -22.97
C ARG A 608 42.88 7.94 -22.39
N SER A 609 41.73 8.49 -22.05
CA SER A 609 40.50 7.71 -21.80
C SER A 609 39.92 7.12 -23.09
N ASP A 610 38.84 6.34 -22.98
CA ASP A 610 38.19 5.73 -24.15
C ASP A 610 37.47 6.78 -25.03
N ALA A 611 37.11 7.93 -24.45
CA ALA A 611 36.68 9.14 -25.17
C ALA A 611 37.87 9.96 -25.74
N GLY A 612 39.11 9.55 -25.49
CA GLY A 612 40.33 10.23 -25.92
C GLY A 612 40.71 11.45 -25.08
N VAL A 613 40.03 11.67 -23.95
CA VAL A 613 40.30 12.75 -23.00
C VAL A 613 41.65 12.50 -22.34
N THR A 614 42.40 13.55 -21.99
CA THR A 614 43.66 13.46 -21.24
C THR A 614 43.53 14.19 -19.89
N PRO A 615 44.44 13.96 -18.91
CA PRO A 615 44.41 14.68 -17.63
C PRO A 615 44.41 16.20 -17.77
N LEU A 616 45.04 16.75 -18.82
CA LEU A 616 45.01 18.18 -19.12
C LEU A 616 43.61 18.68 -19.51
N HIS A 617 42.84 17.90 -20.28
CA HIS A 617 41.44 18.23 -20.58
C HIS A 617 40.60 18.23 -19.30
N VAL A 618 40.80 17.24 -18.42
CA VAL A 618 40.11 17.18 -17.12
C VAL A 618 40.43 18.39 -16.24
N ALA A 619 41.71 18.76 -16.15
CA ALA A 619 42.14 19.96 -15.42
C ALA A 619 41.45 21.24 -15.96
N VAL A 620 41.32 21.37 -17.28
CA VAL A 620 40.62 22.52 -17.89
C VAL A 620 39.12 22.49 -17.63
N VAL A 621 38.44 21.36 -17.86
CA VAL A 621 36.98 21.22 -17.62
C VAL A 621 36.62 21.46 -16.15
N LYS A 622 37.52 21.12 -15.21
CA LYS A 622 37.36 21.40 -13.77
C LYS A 622 37.93 22.77 -13.34
N ASN A 623 38.35 23.62 -14.28
CA ASN A 623 38.92 24.96 -14.08
C ASN A 623 40.15 25.01 -13.14
N ARG A 624 40.99 23.98 -13.17
CA ARG A 624 42.20 23.82 -12.34
C ARG A 624 43.40 24.51 -12.97
N LYS A 625 43.32 25.84 -13.08
CA LYS A 625 44.34 26.70 -13.72
C LYS A 625 45.77 26.42 -13.25
N ASN A 626 45.96 26.13 -11.97
CA ASN A 626 47.27 25.86 -11.36
C ASN A 626 47.91 24.54 -11.85
N LEU A 627 47.12 23.58 -12.33
CA LEU A 627 47.62 22.29 -12.83
C LEU A 627 48.11 22.37 -14.27
N ILE A 628 47.66 23.35 -15.06
CA ILE A 628 48.01 23.48 -16.48
C ILE A 628 49.52 23.67 -16.68
N PRO A 629 50.21 24.62 -16.02
CA PRO A 629 51.66 24.75 -16.14
C PRO A 629 52.41 23.51 -15.65
N LEU A 630 51.90 22.84 -14.60
CA LEU A 630 52.53 21.67 -14.01
C LEU A 630 52.46 20.45 -14.95
N LEU A 631 51.30 20.18 -15.56
CA LEU A 631 51.13 19.10 -16.53
C LEU A 631 51.98 19.36 -17.79
N VAL A 632 51.94 20.59 -18.33
CA VAL A 632 52.71 20.97 -19.53
C VAL A 632 54.23 20.91 -19.28
N ALA A 633 54.71 21.38 -18.13
CA ALA A 633 56.12 21.29 -17.75
C ALA A 633 56.61 19.83 -17.58
N ASN A 634 55.72 18.89 -17.31
CA ASN A 634 56.00 17.45 -17.23
C ASN A 634 55.65 16.70 -18.53
N GLY A 635 55.49 17.40 -19.66
CA GLY A 635 55.38 16.78 -20.98
C GLY A 635 53.97 16.44 -21.45
N ALA A 636 52.93 17.00 -20.83
CA ALA A 636 51.57 16.97 -21.41
C ALA A 636 51.53 17.79 -22.71
N ASP A 637 51.04 17.18 -23.79
CA ASP A 637 50.77 17.82 -25.06
C ASP A 637 49.55 18.76 -24.93
N ILE A 638 49.83 20.06 -25.00
CA ILE A 638 48.83 21.12 -24.81
C ILE A 638 47.78 21.16 -25.95
N ASP A 639 48.14 20.66 -27.12
CA ASP A 639 47.28 20.54 -28.30
C ASP A 639 46.77 19.10 -28.52
N ALA A 640 46.89 18.23 -27.50
CA ALA A 640 46.31 16.88 -27.53
C ALA A 640 44.81 16.94 -27.87
N ARG A 641 44.34 16.00 -28.69
CA ARG A 641 42.95 16.01 -29.23
C ARG A 641 42.12 14.84 -28.72
N THR A 642 40.91 15.08 -28.24
CA THR A 642 39.91 14.05 -27.89
C THR A 642 39.48 13.23 -29.11
N ASN A 643 38.59 12.23 -28.94
CA ASN A 643 38.02 11.50 -30.07
C ASN A 643 37.02 12.34 -30.90
N SER A 644 36.43 13.39 -30.32
CA SER A 644 35.74 14.49 -31.03
C SER A 644 36.72 15.46 -31.71
N GLY A 645 38.03 15.31 -31.49
CA GLY A 645 39.09 16.11 -32.10
C GLY A 645 39.33 17.46 -31.41
N GLU A 646 38.64 17.72 -30.31
CA GLU A 646 38.72 18.95 -29.51
C GLU A 646 40.02 18.95 -28.69
N THR A 647 40.59 20.13 -28.46
CA THR A 647 41.74 20.31 -27.55
C THR A 647 41.30 20.89 -26.22
N ALA A 648 42.21 20.91 -25.24
CA ALA A 648 42.02 21.64 -23.99
C ALA A 648 41.55 23.09 -24.22
N LEU A 649 42.04 23.77 -25.25
CA LEU A 649 41.61 25.12 -25.62
C LEU A 649 40.15 25.21 -26.12
N HIS A 650 39.60 24.13 -26.71
CA HIS A 650 38.19 24.07 -27.11
C HIS A 650 37.28 23.92 -25.88
N ALA A 651 37.65 23.09 -24.90
CA ALA A 651 36.91 22.95 -23.65
C ALA A 651 36.93 24.26 -22.82
N ALA A 652 38.07 24.97 -22.81
CA ALA A 652 38.15 26.29 -22.18
C ALA A 652 37.25 27.31 -22.90
N ALA A 653 37.17 27.25 -24.23
CA ALA A 653 36.30 28.11 -25.04
C ALA A 653 34.79 27.89 -24.79
N GLU A 654 34.39 26.63 -24.62
CA GLU A 654 33.01 26.24 -24.25
C GLU A 654 32.60 26.84 -22.90
N SER A 655 33.52 26.91 -21.92
CA SER A 655 33.26 27.52 -20.60
C SER A 655 33.28 29.05 -20.57
N GLY A 656 33.77 29.70 -21.63
CA GLY A 656 33.93 31.16 -21.71
C GLY A 656 35.00 31.77 -20.80
N ASP A 657 35.68 30.99 -19.95
CA ASP A 657 36.65 31.47 -18.96
C ASP A 657 37.91 32.01 -19.63
N LYS A 658 37.93 33.34 -19.78
CA LYS A 658 38.99 34.09 -20.44
C LYS A 658 40.35 33.92 -19.78
N GLU A 659 40.42 33.82 -18.46
CA GLU A 659 41.65 33.63 -17.71
C GLU A 659 42.21 32.21 -17.92
N LEU A 660 41.35 31.20 -18.07
CA LEU A 660 41.71 29.81 -18.39
C LEU A 660 42.27 29.70 -19.81
N ILE A 661 41.61 30.36 -20.76
CA ILE A 661 42.06 30.50 -22.15
C ILE A 661 43.40 31.25 -22.22
N SER A 662 43.55 32.33 -21.43
CA SER A 662 44.81 33.08 -21.33
C SER A 662 45.94 32.18 -20.83
N CYS A 663 45.72 31.44 -19.74
CA CYS A 663 46.69 30.49 -19.19
C CYS A 663 47.11 29.43 -20.23
N LEU A 664 46.17 28.86 -20.99
CA LEU A 664 46.48 27.89 -22.04
C LEU A 664 47.31 28.51 -23.18
N ILE A 665 46.95 29.70 -23.66
CA ILE A 665 47.70 30.40 -24.73
C ILE A 665 49.10 30.79 -24.25
N GLU A 666 49.24 31.25 -23.00
CA GLU A 666 50.54 31.58 -22.37
C GLU A 666 51.45 30.34 -22.21
N ASN A 667 50.87 29.15 -22.00
CA ASN A 667 51.58 27.87 -21.98
C ASN A 667 51.75 27.25 -23.38
N GLY A 668 51.36 27.95 -24.45
CA GLY A 668 51.66 27.58 -25.84
C GLY A 668 50.53 26.94 -26.65
N ALA A 669 49.28 26.93 -26.16
CA ALA A 669 48.15 26.31 -26.85
C ALA A 669 47.87 26.98 -28.22
N SER A 670 47.64 26.17 -29.25
CA SER A 670 47.44 26.67 -30.61
C SER A 670 45.97 27.03 -30.86
N VAL A 671 45.72 28.34 -31.00
CA VAL A 671 44.41 28.91 -31.40
C VAL A 671 43.90 28.47 -32.79
N ARG A 672 44.67 27.67 -33.53
CA ARG A 672 44.40 27.25 -34.92
C ARG A 672 43.96 25.80 -35.06
N VAL A 673 44.02 25.00 -34.00
CA VAL A 673 43.57 23.60 -34.05
C VAL A 673 42.06 23.58 -34.32
N LYS A 674 41.62 22.58 -35.09
CA LYS A 674 40.21 22.35 -35.41
C LYS A 674 39.73 21.01 -34.87
N ASP A 675 38.49 20.97 -34.39
CA ASP A 675 37.82 19.74 -33.98
C ASP A 675 37.40 18.85 -35.18
N ASN A 676 36.67 17.76 -34.93
CA ASN A 676 36.15 16.90 -35.98
C ASN A 676 34.90 17.44 -36.69
N THR A 677 34.28 18.53 -36.23
CA THR A 677 33.30 19.28 -37.03
C THR A 677 33.96 20.41 -37.83
N GLY A 678 35.25 20.71 -37.60
CA GLY A 678 36.03 21.75 -38.26
C GLY A 678 36.01 23.11 -37.56
N ARG A 679 35.37 23.22 -36.39
CA ARG A 679 35.37 24.44 -35.57
C ARG A 679 36.74 24.67 -34.96
N THR A 680 37.13 25.92 -34.80
CA THR A 680 38.23 26.34 -33.91
C THR A 680 37.69 26.66 -32.52
N ALA A 681 38.55 26.78 -31.51
CA ALA A 681 38.16 27.26 -30.18
C ALA A 681 37.39 28.60 -30.23
N PHE A 682 37.75 29.51 -31.15
CA PHE A 682 36.99 30.76 -31.37
C PHE A 682 35.52 30.48 -31.78
N LEU A 683 35.28 29.52 -32.68
CA LEU A 683 33.92 29.18 -33.13
C LEU A 683 33.13 28.48 -32.02
N VAL A 684 33.78 27.69 -31.16
CA VAL A 684 33.13 27.08 -29.97
C VAL A 684 32.73 28.14 -28.94
N ALA A 685 33.57 29.15 -28.68
CA ALA A 685 33.20 30.28 -27.81
C ALA A 685 32.06 31.13 -28.39
N ALA A 686 32.03 31.30 -29.72
CA ALA A 686 30.93 31.96 -30.43
C ALA A 686 29.60 31.18 -30.34
N GLU A 687 29.66 29.85 -30.46
CA GLU A 687 28.50 28.95 -30.38
C GLU A 687 27.91 28.89 -28.97
N ASN A 688 28.74 29.00 -27.92
CA ASN A 688 28.28 29.12 -26.52
C ASN A 688 28.02 30.58 -26.09
N GLU A 689 27.81 31.50 -27.04
CA GLU A 689 27.46 32.92 -26.82
C GLU A 689 28.50 33.74 -26.01
N HIS A 690 29.70 33.22 -25.79
CA HIS A 690 30.79 33.88 -25.07
C HIS A 690 31.54 34.89 -25.96
N TRP A 691 30.79 35.83 -26.55
CA TRP A 691 31.26 36.77 -27.56
C TRP A 691 32.36 37.72 -27.11
N GLU A 692 32.35 38.17 -25.85
CA GLU A 692 33.45 38.99 -25.32
C GLU A 692 34.77 38.22 -25.33
N THR A 693 34.72 36.95 -24.91
CA THR A 693 35.85 36.03 -24.89
C THR A 693 36.29 35.63 -26.30
N ALA A 694 35.35 35.36 -27.22
CA ALA A 694 35.64 35.12 -28.63
C ALA A 694 36.32 36.33 -29.29
N ILE A 695 35.77 37.54 -29.13
CA ILE A 695 36.37 38.80 -29.64
C ILE A 695 37.76 39.02 -29.03
N TRP A 696 37.97 38.68 -27.76
CA TRP A 696 39.28 38.72 -27.14
C TRP A 696 40.24 37.67 -27.73
N MET A 697 39.81 36.45 -28.02
CA MET A 697 40.64 35.45 -28.74
C MET A 697 41.04 35.95 -30.13
N ALA A 698 40.12 36.59 -30.88
CA ALA A 698 40.44 37.14 -32.19
C ALA A 698 41.48 38.27 -32.12
N ARG A 699 41.45 39.10 -31.08
CA ARG A 699 42.50 40.08 -30.80
C ARG A 699 43.86 39.44 -30.46
N ASN A 700 43.87 38.19 -30.00
CA ASN A 700 45.07 37.40 -29.71
C ASN A 700 45.44 36.41 -30.85
N GLY A 701 44.93 36.62 -32.06
CA GLY A 701 45.41 35.93 -33.26
C GLY A 701 44.57 34.75 -33.75
N SER A 702 43.40 34.49 -33.14
CA SER A 702 42.39 33.59 -33.73
C SER A 702 41.75 34.21 -34.97
N ASP A 703 41.59 33.45 -36.05
CA ASP A 703 40.89 33.94 -37.24
C ASP A 703 39.37 33.69 -37.14
N PHE A 704 38.59 34.76 -37.03
CA PHE A 704 37.13 34.73 -36.99
C PHE A 704 36.49 34.47 -38.37
N ARG A 705 37.26 34.50 -39.46
CA ARG A 705 36.78 34.20 -40.83
C ARG A 705 36.69 32.72 -41.11
N GLU A 706 37.40 31.90 -40.33
CA GLU A 706 37.36 30.45 -40.47
C GLU A 706 35.94 29.90 -40.30
N ALA A 707 35.69 28.80 -41.01
CA ALA A 707 34.42 28.11 -40.99
C ALA A 707 34.60 26.63 -40.60
N ASP A 708 33.52 26.04 -40.10
CA ASP A 708 33.43 24.60 -39.83
C ASP A 708 33.35 23.78 -41.14
N ARG A 709 33.24 22.45 -41.02
CA ARG A 709 33.09 21.54 -42.17
C ARG A 709 31.77 21.72 -42.91
N ASN A 710 30.75 22.36 -42.33
CA ASN A 710 29.50 22.67 -43.00
C ASN A 710 29.48 24.08 -43.61
N GLY A 711 30.50 24.91 -43.38
CA GLY A 711 30.62 26.28 -43.89
C GLY A 711 30.03 27.35 -42.97
N PHE A 712 29.65 27.01 -41.74
CA PHE A 712 29.27 27.98 -40.71
C PHE A 712 30.52 28.70 -40.22
N ASN A 713 30.45 30.04 -40.20
CA ASN A 713 31.46 30.90 -39.60
C ASN A 713 30.85 31.74 -38.48
N ALA A 714 31.68 32.54 -37.81
CA ALA A 714 31.30 33.44 -36.72
C ALA A 714 30.01 34.24 -37.00
N LEU A 715 29.83 34.72 -38.22
CA LEU A 715 28.71 35.60 -38.57
C LEU A 715 27.39 34.84 -38.71
N HIS A 716 27.41 33.58 -39.16
CA HIS A 716 26.22 32.72 -39.15
C HIS A 716 25.74 32.45 -37.71
N ILE A 717 26.67 32.17 -36.80
CA ILE A 717 26.39 31.89 -35.39
C ILE A 717 25.84 33.15 -34.70
N ALA A 718 26.52 34.30 -34.84
CA ALA A 718 26.08 35.58 -34.29
C ALA A 718 24.69 35.99 -34.80
N ALA A 719 24.40 35.70 -36.07
CA ALA A 719 23.09 35.94 -36.67
C ALA A 719 22.00 35.03 -36.08
N GLY A 720 22.28 33.73 -35.87
CA GLY A 720 21.33 32.78 -35.28
C GLY A 720 21.00 33.05 -33.81
N HIS A 721 21.96 33.53 -33.03
CA HIS A 721 21.75 33.87 -31.60
C HIS A 721 21.33 35.35 -31.39
N GLY A 722 21.36 36.16 -32.45
CA GLY A 722 20.85 37.53 -32.44
C GLY A 722 21.79 38.56 -31.79
N CYS A 723 23.03 38.17 -31.49
CA CYS A 723 24.02 38.96 -30.76
C CYS A 723 24.51 40.15 -31.59
N ARG A 724 23.77 41.26 -31.53
CA ARG A 724 24.00 42.48 -32.32
C ARG A 724 25.43 43.02 -32.19
N GLU A 725 25.99 43.00 -31.00
CA GLU A 725 27.33 43.47 -30.67
C GLU A 725 28.41 42.64 -31.39
N ALA A 726 28.20 41.33 -31.48
CA ALA A 726 29.08 40.43 -32.22
C ALA A 726 28.97 40.65 -33.73
N ILE A 727 27.75 40.80 -34.27
CA ILE A 727 27.52 41.12 -35.69
C ILE A 727 28.18 42.45 -36.06
N GLU A 728 27.97 43.50 -35.24
CA GLU A 728 28.58 44.83 -35.40
C GLU A 728 30.11 44.74 -35.39
N TRP A 729 30.69 43.97 -34.47
CA TRP A 729 32.14 43.80 -34.40
C TRP A 729 32.70 43.03 -35.61
N LEU A 730 32.08 41.90 -35.99
CA LEU A 730 32.51 41.06 -37.11
C LEU A 730 32.48 41.82 -38.43
N LEU A 731 31.38 42.52 -38.72
CA LEU A 731 31.23 43.31 -39.95
C LEU A 731 32.25 44.47 -40.01
N ARG A 732 32.44 45.22 -38.90
CA ARG A 732 33.44 46.29 -38.83
C ARG A 732 34.88 45.80 -39.05
N ASN A 733 35.19 44.56 -38.70
CA ASN A 733 36.51 43.96 -38.92
C ASN A 733 36.62 43.22 -40.27
N GLY A 734 35.60 43.35 -41.14
CA GLY A 734 35.60 42.81 -42.51
C GLY A 734 35.27 41.32 -42.60
N ALA A 735 34.27 40.86 -41.83
CA ALA A 735 33.51 39.67 -42.18
C ALA A 735 32.59 39.95 -43.39
N ASP A 736 32.45 38.98 -44.29
CA ASP A 736 31.54 39.09 -45.45
C ASP A 736 30.10 38.76 -45.01
N PRO A 737 29.13 39.69 -45.10
CA PRO A 737 27.73 39.42 -44.79
C PRO A 737 27.05 38.42 -45.74
N ASN A 738 27.63 38.20 -46.93
CA ASN A 738 27.08 37.37 -48.00
C ASN A 738 27.76 36.01 -48.13
N VAL A 739 28.59 35.65 -47.14
CA VAL A 739 29.13 34.29 -46.95
C VAL A 739 27.99 33.26 -46.97
N ARG A 740 28.28 32.05 -47.44
CA ARG A 740 27.32 30.95 -47.51
C ARG A 740 27.88 29.65 -46.96
N ASP A 741 27.04 28.93 -46.22
CA ASP A 741 27.31 27.55 -45.81
C ASP A 741 27.19 26.57 -47.01
N LYS A 742 27.49 25.30 -46.78
CA LYS A 742 27.38 24.23 -47.81
C LYS A 742 25.95 23.96 -48.27
N PHE A 743 24.95 24.42 -47.52
CA PHE A 743 23.54 24.37 -47.88
C PHE A 743 23.10 25.62 -48.65
N GLY A 744 24.01 26.55 -48.94
CA GLY A 744 23.76 27.80 -49.67
C GLY A 744 23.15 28.91 -48.81
N ARG A 745 22.93 28.67 -47.51
CA ARG A 745 22.33 29.63 -46.58
C ARG A 745 23.35 30.68 -46.18
N SER A 746 22.92 31.93 -46.05
CA SER A 746 23.71 33.07 -45.56
C SER A 746 23.37 33.43 -44.12
N PRO A 747 24.15 34.26 -43.40
CA PRO A 747 23.83 34.69 -42.04
C PRO A 747 22.40 35.23 -41.86
N LEU A 748 21.86 35.94 -42.86
CA LEU A 748 20.47 36.41 -42.82
C LEU A 748 19.43 35.27 -42.82
N HIS A 749 19.72 34.11 -43.43
CA HIS A 749 18.85 32.95 -43.30
C HIS A 749 18.78 32.47 -41.84
N PHE A 750 19.90 32.51 -41.11
CA PHE A 750 19.95 32.12 -39.70
C PHE A 750 19.25 33.15 -38.81
N ALA A 751 19.50 34.45 -39.00
CA ALA A 751 18.80 35.49 -38.26
C ALA A 751 17.28 35.42 -38.44
N ILE A 752 16.80 35.11 -39.65
CA ILE A 752 15.37 34.91 -39.86
C ILE A 752 14.90 33.58 -39.26
N GLN A 753 15.55 32.44 -39.56
CA GLN A 753 15.18 31.08 -39.11
C GLN A 753 15.08 30.97 -37.58
N TYR A 754 15.97 31.63 -36.84
CA TYR A 754 15.99 31.65 -35.38
C TYR A 754 15.29 32.88 -34.77
N ARG A 755 14.47 33.59 -35.57
CA ARG A 755 13.59 34.72 -35.17
C ARG A 755 14.32 35.96 -34.63
N GLN A 756 15.60 36.12 -34.94
CA GLN A 756 16.44 37.24 -34.53
C GLN A 756 16.25 38.47 -35.42
N LEU A 757 15.05 39.04 -35.38
CA LEU A 757 14.63 40.08 -36.32
C LEU A 757 15.45 41.38 -36.23
N ALA A 758 15.93 41.74 -35.04
CA ALA A 758 16.81 42.90 -34.86
C ALA A 758 18.22 42.68 -35.44
N ALA A 759 18.71 41.44 -35.42
CA ALA A 759 19.95 41.05 -36.10
C ALA A 759 19.75 40.99 -37.63
N ALA A 760 18.60 40.49 -38.08
CA ALA A 760 18.24 40.48 -39.51
C ALA A 760 18.15 41.89 -40.09
N GLU A 761 17.51 42.85 -39.39
CA GLU A 761 17.48 44.26 -39.81
C GLU A 761 18.89 44.86 -39.87
N TYR A 762 19.73 44.59 -38.86
CA TYR A 762 21.09 45.10 -38.82
C TYR A 762 22.00 44.53 -39.93
N LEU A 763 21.86 43.24 -40.26
CA LEU A 763 22.55 42.61 -41.38
C LEU A 763 22.13 43.23 -42.72
N LEU A 764 20.84 43.52 -42.90
CA LEU A 764 20.29 44.18 -44.09
C LEU A 764 20.80 45.62 -44.24
N ASP A 765 20.83 46.40 -43.14
CA ASP A 765 21.40 47.76 -43.13
C ASP A 765 22.91 47.79 -43.45
N ASN A 766 23.64 46.70 -43.23
CA ASN A 766 25.08 46.58 -43.49
C ASN A 766 25.43 45.76 -44.75
N GLY A 767 24.52 45.67 -45.72
CA GLY A 767 24.83 45.16 -47.07
C GLY A 767 24.72 43.65 -47.25
N CYS A 768 23.97 42.96 -46.39
CA CYS A 768 23.56 41.58 -46.68
C CYS A 768 22.48 41.54 -47.78
N ASP A 769 22.67 40.65 -48.76
CA ASP A 769 21.69 40.34 -49.80
C ASP A 769 20.41 39.78 -49.16
N ASN A 770 19.26 40.29 -49.61
CA ASN A 770 17.93 39.92 -49.10
C ASN A 770 17.20 38.85 -49.94
N LEU A 771 17.70 38.56 -51.14
CA LEU A 771 17.20 37.54 -52.07
C LEU A 771 18.17 36.36 -52.37
N PRO A 772 19.20 36.02 -51.56
CA PRO A 772 20.05 34.87 -51.84
C PRO A 772 19.22 33.59 -51.67
N LYS A 773 19.14 32.75 -52.70
CA LYS A 773 18.53 31.42 -52.60
C LYS A 773 19.49 30.43 -51.96
N ASP A 774 19.02 29.62 -51.02
CA ASP A 774 19.72 28.42 -50.56
C ASP A 774 19.63 27.26 -51.59
N ASN A 775 20.21 26.10 -51.27
CA ASN A 775 20.19 24.92 -52.12
C ASN A 775 18.79 24.28 -52.29
N THR A 776 17.82 24.62 -51.45
CA THR A 776 16.40 24.23 -51.63
C THR A 776 15.62 25.23 -52.48
N GLY A 777 16.22 26.39 -52.77
CA GLY A 777 15.63 27.50 -53.53
C GLY A 777 14.89 28.53 -52.67
N ALA A 778 14.93 28.39 -51.34
CA ALA A 778 14.30 29.30 -50.39
C ALA A 778 15.13 30.58 -50.23
N THR A 779 14.48 31.72 -50.02
CA THR A 779 15.13 33.00 -49.70
C THR A 779 14.91 33.37 -48.23
N PRO A 780 15.85 34.11 -47.60
CA PRO A 780 15.82 34.35 -46.16
C PRO A 780 14.53 35.03 -45.70
N LEU A 781 14.03 36.02 -46.44
CA LEU A 781 12.80 36.73 -46.09
C LEU A 781 11.50 35.97 -46.42
N LEU A 782 11.57 34.83 -47.10
CA LEU A 782 10.39 33.99 -47.38
C LEU A 782 10.30 32.73 -46.50
N LEU A 783 11.38 32.34 -45.82
CA LEU A 783 11.41 31.24 -44.85
C LEU A 783 10.28 31.28 -43.79
N PRO A 784 9.91 32.44 -43.20
CA PRO A 784 8.82 32.54 -42.22
C PRO A 784 7.42 32.19 -42.74
N TYR A 785 7.23 32.09 -44.06
CA TYR A 785 5.96 31.70 -44.67
C TYR A 785 5.90 30.20 -45.03
N VAL A 786 6.93 29.44 -44.64
CA VAL A 786 7.07 27.98 -44.87
C VAL A 786 7.22 27.21 -43.54
N VAL A 787 7.37 27.94 -42.43
CA VAL A 787 7.57 27.42 -41.06
C VAL A 787 6.63 28.20 -40.14
N ASP A 788 6.18 27.61 -39.03
CA ASP A 788 5.16 28.24 -38.16
C ASP A 788 5.71 29.46 -37.38
N TYR A 789 5.30 30.67 -37.77
CA TYR A 789 5.74 31.95 -37.20
C TYR A 789 4.58 32.73 -36.58
N SER A 790 4.87 33.46 -35.49
CA SER A 790 3.85 34.31 -34.85
C SER A 790 3.40 35.43 -35.79
N VAL A 791 2.12 35.82 -35.69
CA VAL A 791 1.56 36.94 -36.47
C VAL A 791 2.34 38.25 -36.25
N SER A 792 2.87 38.46 -35.03
CA SER A 792 3.72 39.63 -34.73
C SER A 792 5.04 39.61 -35.51
N ASP A 793 5.66 38.44 -35.64
CA ASP A 793 6.94 38.29 -36.33
C ASP A 793 6.76 38.31 -37.85
N LEU A 794 5.67 37.75 -38.37
CA LEU A 794 5.28 37.88 -39.78
C LEU A 794 5.06 39.34 -40.19
N ILE A 795 4.45 40.17 -39.32
CA ILE A 795 4.29 41.62 -39.57
C ILE A 795 5.65 42.33 -39.62
N LYS A 796 6.57 42.00 -38.70
CA LYS A 796 7.93 42.58 -38.67
C LYS A 796 8.78 42.12 -39.87
N VAL A 797 8.69 40.86 -40.28
CA VAL A 797 9.35 40.38 -41.51
C VAL A 797 8.75 41.06 -42.74
N GLY A 798 7.42 41.25 -42.77
CA GLY A 798 6.73 42.03 -43.80
C GLY A 798 7.24 43.47 -43.91
N SER A 799 7.48 44.16 -42.79
CA SER A 799 8.04 45.51 -42.81
C SER A 799 9.50 45.56 -43.26
N LEU A 800 10.32 44.54 -42.95
CA LEU A 800 11.66 44.38 -43.53
C LEU A 800 11.58 44.18 -45.05
N ILE A 801 10.66 43.34 -45.55
CA ILE A 801 10.42 43.16 -46.98
C ILE A 801 10.05 44.50 -47.62
N GLU A 802 9.14 45.28 -47.06
CA GLU A 802 8.78 46.60 -47.59
C GLU A 802 9.93 47.62 -47.57
N LYS A 803 10.73 47.63 -46.49
CA LYS A 803 11.88 48.54 -46.29
C LYS A 803 12.95 48.30 -47.36
N TYR A 804 13.37 47.05 -47.58
CA TYR A 804 14.50 46.72 -48.46
C TYR A 804 14.12 46.31 -49.89
N SER A 805 12.86 45.94 -50.18
CA SER A 805 12.42 45.69 -51.58
C SER A 805 12.40 46.96 -52.44
N LYS A 806 12.18 48.14 -51.83
CA LYS A 806 12.23 49.43 -52.52
C LYS A 806 13.64 49.81 -53.00
N ALA A 807 14.69 49.29 -52.36
CA ALA A 807 16.08 49.57 -52.72
C ALA A 807 16.54 48.79 -53.97
N SER A 808 16.17 47.50 -54.09
CA SER A 808 16.52 46.65 -55.25
C SER A 808 15.56 46.81 -56.43
N SER A 809 15.30 48.06 -56.84
CA SER A 809 14.28 48.41 -57.83
C SER A 809 14.68 48.03 -59.27
N SER A 810 14.31 46.82 -59.72
CA SER A 810 14.40 46.46 -61.16
C SER A 810 13.48 45.36 -61.70
N LYS A 811 12.97 44.38 -60.92
CA LYS A 811 12.36 43.17 -61.52
C LYS A 811 10.98 42.67 -61.05
N TRP A 812 10.44 43.08 -59.90
CA TRP A 812 9.24 42.43 -59.32
C TRP A 812 8.13 43.41 -58.94
N ARG A 813 6.89 42.93 -58.92
CA ARG A 813 5.69 43.68 -58.48
C ARG A 813 4.97 42.89 -57.38
N VAL A 814 4.69 43.56 -56.27
CA VAL A 814 3.81 43.05 -55.20
C VAL A 814 2.36 43.34 -55.58
N VAL A 815 1.47 42.35 -55.38
CA VAL A 815 0.02 42.50 -55.58
C VAL A 815 -0.71 41.96 -54.36
N GLN A 816 -1.46 42.82 -53.69
CA GLN A 816 -2.38 42.49 -52.60
C GLN A 816 -3.75 42.13 -53.20
N ILE A 817 -4.36 41.03 -52.76
CA ILE A 817 -5.70 40.60 -53.19
C ILE A 817 -6.60 40.56 -51.96
N GLU A 818 -7.64 41.40 -51.96
CA GLU A 818 -8.71 41.37 -50.96
C GLU A 818 -10.04 40.97 -51.62
N LYS A 819 -10.72 39.96 -51.07
CA LYS A 819 -12.16 39.77 -51.26
C LYS A 819 -12.77 38.78 -50.26
N LEU A 820 -13.82 39.21 -49.57
CA LEU A 820 -14.74 38.31 -48.84
C LEU A 820 -15.83 37.77 -49.78
N CYS A 821 -16.24 36.52 -49.58
CA CYS A 821 -17.55 36.00 -49.99
C CYS A 821 -18.06 35.01 -48.92
N PHE A 822 -19.32 35.18 -48.51
CA PHE A 822 -20.05 34.26 -47.63
C PHE A 822 -20.68 33.12 -48.45
N ILE A 823 -20.86 31.95 -47.84
CA ILE A 823 -21.93 31.01 -48.16
C ILE A 823 -22.60 30.58 -46.85
N ASP A 824 -23.92 30.58 -46.85
CA ASP A 824 -24.80 30.23 -45.74
C ASP A 824 -25.52 28.91 -46.09
N THR A 825 -25.66 28.01 -45.11
CA THR A 825 -26.55 26.84 -45.19
C THR A 825 -27.10 26.52 -43.81
N SER A 826 -28.39 26.84 -43.64
CA SER A 826 -29.20 26.47 -42.48
C SER A 826 -29.45 24.96 -42.40
N PHE A 827 -29.58 24.46 -41.16
CA PHE A 827 -30.59 23.47 -40.79
C PHE A 827 -30.98 23.72 -39.32
N GLU A 828 -32.28 23.84 -39.08
CA GLU A 828 -32.87 24.13 -37.76
C GLU A 828 -33.16 22.84 -36.99
N ASP A 829 -33.20 22.97 -35.66
CA ASP A 829 -34.12 22.31 -34.70
C ASP A 829 -33.53 22.59 -33.29
N GLU A 830 -34.22 23.01 -32.23
CA GLU A 830 -35.47 23.73 -31.96
C GLU A 830 -35.49 23.90 -30.40
N PHE A 831 -36.30 24.84 -29.84
CA PHE A 831 -36.49 25.11 -28.39
C PHE A 831 -35.29 25.66 -27.56
N GLY A 832 -35.39 26.76 -26.80
CA GLY A 832 -36.46 27.77 -26.67
C GLY A 832 -36.51 28.43 -25.27
N SER A 833 -36.66 29.77 -25.21
CA SER A 833 -37.01 30.61 -24.02
C SER A 833 -36.04 30.62 -22.80
N ALA A 834 -35.89 31.69 -22.01
CA ALA A 834 -36.31 33.11 -22.08
C ALA A 834 -35.61 33.95 -20.97
N GLU A 835 -35.72 35.29 -21.06
CA GLU A 835 -35.67 36.28 -19.95
C GLU A 835 -34.31 36.50 -19.20
N ASN A 836 -33.68 37.68 -19.27
CA ASN A 836 -33.90 38.94 -18.49
C ASN A 836 -32.94 39.04 -17.28
N GLU A 837 -32.55 40.20 -16.73
CA GLU A 837 -32.45 41.62 -17.14
C GLU A 837 -31.59 42.32 -16.05
N HIS A 838 -30.88 43.42 -16.39
CA HIS A 838 -30.50 44.50 -15.45
C HIS A 838 -29.60 44.17 -14.21
N SER A 839 -28.94 45.10 -13.51
CA SER A 839 -28.36 46.42 -13.84
C SER A 839 -27.47 46.94 -12.68
N THR A 840 -26.68 47.99 -12.96
CA THR A 840 -26.19 49.03 -12.00
C THR A 840 -25.25 48.74 -10.81
N PHE A 841 -24.02 49.28 -10.93
CA PHE A 841 -23.51 50.47 -10.19
C PHE A 841 -23.52 50.51 -8.63
N THR A 842 -22.34 50.58 -7.98
CA THR A 842 -21.76 51.79 -7.30
C THR A 842 -20.68 51.50 -6.23
N GLY A 843 -19.72 52.45 -6.06
CA GLY A 843 -19.04 52.80 -4.79
C GLY A 843 -17.94 51.85 -4.26
N SER A 844 -16.62 52.12 -4.27
CA SER A 844 -15.78 53.31 -4.02
C SER A 844 -15.32 53.52 -2.56
N ALA A 845 -13.99 53.70 -2.39
CA ALA A 845 -13.25 54.29 -1.25
C ALA A 845 -13.07 53.44 0.02
N ALA A 846 -11.91 53.44 0.72
CA ALA A 846 -10.57 54.00 0.44
C ALA A 846 -9.51 53.47 1.45
N SER A 847 -8.23 53.83 1.25
CA SER A 847 -7.09 53.79 2.22
C SER A 847 -6.63 52.40 2.73
N GLU A 848 -5.36 52.13 3.08
CA GLU A 848 -4.10 52.91 3.07
C GLU A 848 -2.88 51.96 3.06
N ASP A 849 -1.67 52.52 2.97
CA ASP A 849 -0.37 51.98 3.39
C ASP A 849 0.25 50.68 2.81
N ALA A 850 1.21 50.95 1.93
CA ALA A 850 2.44 50.22 1.62
C ALA A 850 3.13 49.41 2.74
N ARG A 851 3.71 48.23 2.38
CA ARG A 851 5.15 47.85 2.42
C ARG A 851 5.41 46.34 2.64
N PHE A 852 6.45 45.79 1.98
CA PHE A 852 7.10 44.46 2.21
C PHE A 852 6.21 43.21 1.99
N GLN A 853 6.68 42.02 1.59
CA GLN A 853 7.81 41.56 0.76
C GLN A 853 7.43 40.17 0.16
N LEU A 854 8.11 39.70 -0.88
CA LEU A 854 7.97 38.34 -1.48
C LEU A 854 8.39 37.24 -0.46
N PRO A 855 7.87 35.98 -0.55
CA PRO A 855 8.48 35.01 -1.47
C PRO A 855 7.56 33.95 -2.15
N VAL A 856 8.14 33.42 -3.24
CA VAL A 856 8.10 32.09 -3.89
C VAL A 856 7.50 30.90 -3.11
N GLU A 857 6.67 30.09 -3.80
CA GLU A 857 6.67 28.61 -4.00
C GLU A 857 5.33 28.25 -4.69
N GLU A 858 5.31 27.68 -5.90
CA GLU A 858 5.52 26.28 -6.30
C GLU A 858 4.50 25.24 -5.78
N ASP A 859 3.76 24.70 -6.77
CA ASP A 859 3.41 23.29 -6.96
C ASP A 859 2.00 22.73 -6.60
N ARG A 860 1.65 21.66 -7.35
CA ARG A 860 0.56 20.65 -7.22
C ARG A 860 -0.85 20.91 -7.79
N ASP A 861 -1.11 20.17 -8.87
CA ASP A 861 -2.22 19.22 -9.07
C ASP A 861 -3.60 19.47 -8.45
N ALA A 862 -4.62 19.58 -9.32
CA ALA A 862 -5.79 18.68 -9.29
C ALA A 862 -6.68 18.80 -10.56
N LYS A 863 -7.12 17.66 -11.10
CA LYS A 863 -8.36 17.56 -11.92
C LYS A 863 -9.54 17.98 -11.02
N MET A 864 -10.57 18.71 -11.47
CA MET A 864 -11.56 18.29 -12.48
C MET A 864 -12.61 19.41 -12.68
N LEU A 865 -13.33 19.41 -13.83
CA LEU A 865 -14.62 20.10 -14.08
C LEU A 865 -14.61 21.64 -13.89
N SER A 866 -14.65 22.45 -14.95
CA SER A 866 -15.85 22.58 -15.78
C SER A 866 -15.68 23.62 -16.91
N ALA A 867 -16.67 23.68 -17.81
CA ALA A 867 -16.92 24.77 -18.77
C ALA A 867 -15.88 25.00 -19.90
N SER A 868 -15.80 24.05 -20.85
CA SER A 868 -15.45 24.39 -22.25
C SER A 868 -16.60 25.12 -22.95
N GLY A 869 -16.99 26.27 -22.41
CA GLY A 869 -17.94 27.20 -23.03
C GLY A 869 -17.25 28.01 -24.12
N ALA A 870 -16.88 27.36 -25.22
CA ALA A 870 -16.23 28.00 -26.36
C ALA A 870 -17.19 28.92 -27.12
N VAL A 871 -17.47 30.10 -26.55
CA VAL A 871 -18.07 31.22 -27.28
C VAL A 871 -17.07 31.66 -28.34
N ALA A 872 -17.38 31.34 -29.59
CA ALA A 872 -16.54 31.63 -30.75
C ALA A 872 -16.31 33.15 -30.88
N THR A 873 -15.11 33.60 -30.49
CA THR A 873 -14.60 34.91 -30.91
C THR A 873 -13.81 34.69 -32.20
N LEU A 874 -14.46 34.90 -33.34
CA LEU A 874 -13.78 34.89 -34.64
C LEU A 874 -12.71 36.00 -34.65
N LEU A 875 -11.43 35.62 -34.63
CA LEU A 875 -10.40 36.46 -35.23
C LEU A 875 -10.29 36.10 -36.71
N PHE A 876 -10.66 37.06 -37.56
CA PHE A 876 -10.47 36.97 -39.00
C PHE A 876 -8.98 36.84 -39.34
N VAL A 877 -8.55 35.68 -39.82
CA VAL A 877 -7.24 35.53 -40.48
C VAL A 877 -7.40 35.95 -41.94
N THR A 878 -6.96 37.18 -42.24
CA THR A 878 -6.72 37.60 -43.63
C THR A 878 -5.54 36.81 -44.19
N VAL A 879 -5.81 35.87 -45.10
CA VAL A 879 -4.77 35.18 -45.88
C VAL A 879 -4.18 36.15 -46.91
N THR A 880 -3.15 36.89 -46.52
CA THR A 880 -2.40 37.77 -47.42
C THR A 880 -1.47 36.94 -48.31
N ALA A 881 -2.01 36.37 -49.40
CA ALA A 881 -1.21 35.67 -50.40
C ALA A 881 -0.38 36.68 -51.23
N TYR A 882 0.91 36.82 -50.92
CA TYR A 882 1.84 37.62 -51.70
C TYR A 882 2.27 36.88 -52.97
N VAL A 883 1.65 37.21 -54.11
CA VAL A 883 2.06 36.66 -55.41
C VAL A 883 3.14 37.56 -56.03
N LEU A 884 4.37 37.06 -56.08
CA LEU A 884 5.46 37.70 -56.82
C LEU A 884 5.35 37.32 -58.30
N THR A 885 5.10 38.32 -59.16
CA THR A 885 5.14 38.16 -60.62
C THR A 885 6.22 39.05 -61.24
N PRO A 886 6.96 38.55 -62.26
CA PRO A 886 7.80 39.40 -63.08
C PRO A 886 6.93 40.25 -64.01
N LYS A 887 7.38 41.46 -64.37
CA LYS A 887 6.72 42.23 -65.44
C LYS A 887 6.86 41.49 -66.77
N PRO A 888 5.83 41.48 -67.64
CA PRO A 888 5.91 40.82 -68.94
C PRO A 888 7.05 41.42 -69.78
N SER A 889 7.88 40.57 -70.37
CA SER A 889 8.90 41.00 -71.32
C SER A 889 8.27 41.21 -72.70
N ASN A 890 8.72 42.22 -73.45
CA ASN A 890 8.23 42.50 -74.81
C ASN A 890 8.83 41.53 -75.86
N ASN A 891 9.25 40.32 -75.47
CA ASN A 891 10.00 39.39 -76.30
C ASN A 891 9.19 38.09 -76.53
N PRO A 892 8.66 37.83 -77.74
CA PRO A 892 7.66 36.78 -77.98
C PRO A 892 8.15 35.33 -77.89
N ASN A 893 9.38 35.07 -77.45
CA ASN A 893 9.95 33.73 -77.26
C ASN A 893 10.25 33.38 -75.78
N ASP A 894 9.86 34.23 -74.83
CA ASP A 894 10.18 34.08 -73.40
C ASP A 894 9.18 33.16 -72.67
N ASN A 895 9.21 31.87 -73.00
CA ASN A 895 8.29 30.86 -72.45
C ASN A 895 8.75 30.31 -71.09
N ARG A 896 8.47 31.05 -70.00
CA ARG A 896 8.06 30.56 -68.65
C ARG A 896 7.99 31.71 -67.63
N PRO A 897 6.80 32.14 -67.19
CA PRO A 897 6.66 32.91 -65.96
C PRO A 897 6.58 31.96 -64.75
N ASP A 898 7.62 31.94 -63.91
CA ASP A 898 7.52 31.31 -62.58
C ASP A 898 6.60 32.18 -61.70
N VAL A 899 5.40 31.68 -61.40
CA VAL A 899 4.44 32.32 -60.49
C VAL A 899 4.53 31.63 -59.13
N TYR A 900 4.90 32.40 -58.10
CA TYR A 900 4.97 31.89 -56.73
C TYR A 900 3.66 32.17 -55.99
N VAL A 901 3.02 31.12 -55.49
CA VAL A 901 1.82 31.19 -54.63
C VAL A 901 2.13 30.47 -53.33
N ALA A 902 2.16 31.20 -52.22
CA ALA A 902 2.18 30.62 -50.89
C ALA A 902 0.74 30.48 -50.38
N GLY A 903 0.38 29.30 -49.88
CA GLY A 903 -0.93 29.02 -49.30
C GLY A 903 -0.78 28.48 -47.88
N PHE A 904 -1.57 29.01 -46.95
CA PHE A 904 -1.68 28.51 -45.58
C PHE A 904 -2.51 27.23 -45.55
N PHE A 905 -2.08 26.25 -44.75
CA PHE A 905 -2.96 25.21 -44.19
C PHE A 905 -2.71 25.17 -42.68
N PRO A 906 -3.75 25.20 -41.83
CA PRO A 906 -3.58 25.02 -40.40
C PRO A 906 -3.11 23.59 -40.10
N TYR A 907 -2.13 23.45 -39.22
CA TYR A 907 -1.81 22.19 -38.55
C TYR A 907 -2.76 22.05 -37.36
N ASP A 908 -3.20 20.83 -37.07
CA ASP A 908 -4.00 20.49 -35.88
C ASP A 908 -3.30 19.31 -35.19
N ASP A 909 -2.95 19.46 -33.91
CA ASP A 909 -1.99 18.60 -33.19
C ASP A 909 -2.54 17.20 -32.83
N ASN A 910 -3.64 16.76 -33.46
CA ASN A 910 -4.35 15.52 -33.16
C ASN A 910 -4.50 14.55 -34.35
N VAL A 911 -3.63 14.61 -35.36
CA VAL A 911 -3.61 13.62 -36.47
C VAL A 911 -2.23 12.97 -36.63
N SER A 912 -2.17 11.65 -36.48
CA SER A 912 -0.95 10.85 -36.68
C SER A 912 -0.42 10.91 -38.13
N GLU A 913 0.89 10.75 -38.32
CA GLU A 913 1.66 10.90 -39.59
C GLU A 913 1.17 10.09 -40.83
N SER A 914 0.10 9.33 -40.74
CA SER A 914 -0.44 8.49 -41.81
C SER A 914 -1.19 9.23 -42.94
N GLU A 915 -1.56 10.50 -42.80
CA GLU A 915 -2.52 11.16 -43.71
C GLU A 915 -1.98 12.28 -44.64
N ILE A 916 -0.71 12.68 -44.55
CA ILE A 916 -0.16 13.83 -45.32
C ILE A 916 0.38 13.41 -46.73
N GLY A 917 0.07 12.18 -47.17
CA GLY A 917 0.64 11.53 -48.35
C GLY A 917 0.02 11.85 -49.72
N ARG A 918 0.43 12.97 -50.35
CA ARG A 918 0.28 13.35 -51.79
C ARG A 918 -1.11 13.82 -52.28
N GLY A 919 -1.23 15.14 -52.58
CA GLY A 919 -2.41 15.68 -53.30
C GLY A 919 -2.24 16.99 -54.13
N VAL A 920 -1.11 17.70 -54.06
CA VAL A 920 -1.07 19.14 -54.42
C VAL A 920 -0.92 19.44 -55.93
N MET A 921 -0.18 18.64 -56.70
CA MET A 921 0.19 18.98 -58.08
C MET A 921 -0.96 18.96 -59.13
N PRO A 922 -1.90 18.00 -59.13
CA PRO A 922 -2.99 17.99 -60.11
C PRO A 922 -4.01 19.11 -59.88
N ALA A 923 -4.24 19.48 -58.60
CA ALA A 923 -5.22 20.48 -58.20
C ALA A 923 -4.87 21.89 -58.75
N VAL A 924 -3.60 22.30 -58.67
CA VAL A 924 -3.17 23.62 -59.17
C VAL A 924 -3.35 23.73 -60.68
N LYS A 925 -3.05 22.66 -61.45
CA LYS A 925 -3.22 22.68 -62.90
C LYS A 925 -4.68 22.70 -63.32
N LEU A 926 -5.52 21.87 -62.70
CA LEU A 926 -6.95 21.85 -63.00
C LEU A 926 -7.66 23.14 -62.56
N ALA A 927 -7.24 23.76 -61.45
CA ALA A 927 -7.76 25.06 -61.01
C ALA A 927 -7.40 26.19 -61.98
N VAL A 928 -6.16 26.24 -62.48
CA VAL A 928 -5.74 27.22 -63.51
C VAL A 928 -6.51 27.02 -64.82
N ASP A 929 -6.77 25.79 -65.23
CA ASP A 929 -7.55 25.51 -66.44
C ASP A 929 -9.06 25.82 -66.23
N HIS A 930 -9.67 25.50 -65.08
CA HIS A 930 -11.08 25.81 -64.78
C HIS A 930 -11.37 27.30 -64.55
N ILE A 931 -10.42 28.06 -63.95
CA ILE A 931 -10.56 29.51 -63.76
C ILE A 931 -10.68 30.25 -65.10
N ASN A 932 -10.15 29.68 -66.19
CA ASN A 932 -10.21 30.27 -67.52
C ASN A 932 -11.51 29.97 -68.30
N GLU A 933 -12.30 28.94 -67.95
CA GLU A 933 -13.37 28.45 -68.84
C GLU A 933 -14.82 28.55 -68.33
N ASN A 934 -15.14 28.53 -67.03
CA ASN A 934 -16.52 28.83 -66.56
C ASN A 934 -16.64 29.17 -65.05
N PRO A 935 -17.22 30.33 -64.64
CA PRO A 935 -17.24 30.74 -63.22
C PRO A 935 -18.33 30.13 -62.33
N THR A 936 -19.23 29.29 -62.86
CA THR A 936 -20.43 28.85 -62.12
C THR A 936 -20.75 27.36 -62.34
N VAL A 937 -20.50 26.56 -61.30
CA VAL A 937 -21.19 25.31 -60.86
C VAL A 937 -20.18 24.49 -60.05
N LEU A 938 -20.43 24.32 -58.76
CA LEU A 938 -19.67 23.44 -57.86
C LEU A 938 -20.66 22.47 -57.20
N ARG A 939 -20.63 21.20 -57.59
CA ARG A 939 -21.37 20.14 -56.88
C ARG A 939 -20.76 18.75 -57.08
N ASN A 940 -20.34 18.15 -55.97
CA ASN A 940 -20.06 16.72 -55.73
C ASN A 940 -18.93 16.05 -56.54
N TYR A 941 -17.93 15.47 -55.87
CA TYR A 941 -17.80 14.00 -55.65
C TYR A 941 -16.54 13.64 -54.82
N VAL A 942 -16.37 12.35 -54.48
CA VAL A 942 -15.61 11.83 -53.33
C VAL A 942 -14.77 10.58 -53.71
N LEU A 943 -13.60 10.37 -53.05
CA LEU A 943 -12.72 9.15 -53.00
C LEU A 943 -12.06 8.69 -54.35
N HIS A 944 -10.85 8.11 -54.44
CA HIS A 944 -10.15 7.13 -53.57
C HIS A 944 -8.60 7.06 -53.84
N MET A 945 -7.89 6.37 -52.94
CA MET A 945 -6.45 5.97 -52.83
C MET A 945 -5.81 5.22 -54.05
N TRP A 946 -4.50 4.83 -54.19
CA TRP A 946 -3.35 4.62 -53.25
C TRP A 946 -1.94 4.40 -53.92
N TRP A 947 -0.85 4.45 -53.11
CA TRP A 947 0.52 3.82 -53.21
C TRP A 947 1.47 4.06 -54.43
N ASN A 948 2.81 3.84 -54.44
CA ASN A 948 3.89 3.24 -53.61
C ASN A 948 5.24 4.04 -53.86
N ASP A 949 6.50 3.61 -53.65
CA ASP A 949 7.27 3.13 -52.46
C ASP A 949 8.83 3.25 -52.71
N THR A 950 9.67 2.98 -51.68
CA THR A 950 11.06 2.47 -51.66
C THR A 950 12.29 3.37 -51.34
N ARG A 951 12.67 3.34 -50.06
CA ARG A 951 14.00 2.91 -49.50
C ARG A 951 15.32 3.38 -50.15
N ARG A 952 16.21 4.01 -49.34
CA ARG A 952 17.40 3.35 -48.71
C ARG A 952 18.39 4.31 -47.99
N ARG A 953 18.83 3.88 -46.79
CA ARG A 953 20.14 4.10 -46.11
C ARG A 953 20.53 5.56 -45.75
N GLY A 954 21.08 5.85 -44.57
CA GLY A 954 21.27 5.02 -43.38
C GLY A 954 22.50 5.41 -42.57
N LYS A 955 22.29 5.96 -41.37
CA LYS A 955 23.04 5.73 -40.13
C LYS A 955 22.21 6.31 -38.98
#